data_AF-A0A3D8YHB1-F1
#
_entry.id   AF-A0A3D8YHB1-F1
#
_cell.length_a   1.000
_cell.length_b   1.000
_cell.length_c   1.000
_cell.angle_alpha   90.00
_cell.angle_beta   90.00
_cell.angle_gamma   90.00
#
_symmetry.space_group_name_H-M   'P 1'
#
loop_
_entity.id
_entity.type
_entity.pdbx_description
1 polymer ?
#
loop_
_entity_poly.entity_id
_entity_poly.type
_entity_poly.pdbx_seq_one_letter_code
_entity_poly.pdbx_strand_id
1 'polypeptide(L)'
;MSFNDSILKALKVKQGEQNLVFLLIAYSFFMGGAMAVFYTVVVSSFLIHFTGSVLPEAYIAGGVLVYATGILITRLQKKISSEKLGEGALFLLIISIVGIVVFYHLTGNSWAFFALFIWNRFFVLVNGVTFWAIVAKLFNMQQSKRLSGLINTGEVISSVLAYLSMPLIIKFVNPDSLLFLVVGLLIICDIFIRRIHRRYLQNPSPEHQEKEAETQVDKHEERISKPYYRNIFILALLPVFGLFYVEYIFFTESRIIFPDKESLASFLAIFFGICSIIEFFIKTFLYNRLLTKYGMRIGIIMLPVSLAFSFILAVVYGLSSGTSAIFFACIVLARFFLSAVRKAISDPVYQMLYQPIPAVFRLQVQARIEGRAKAVGGLIAGIFLLVLRGLAIIDDLVLSGIFLVITLYWIFVAVKGQGAYKKIVRDRVFAFPQKTVFKATVKESTVEQPAYERFSDLITSSSESDRYLAASSLRQSRRFMSYKFLIPLLQDRDPHVREAAIVASGDLKRKELWPYLFEQLDQDRFYALASQALVKSGTPLLKQVEKLFASRTENKQFQIKLLEIVKSIAGVEGIRFLRKNMSNPNRLIKEKVLFSLRDLGYSATVTEQQFFLQEFEDYMSTYAWALAVQNDLSHDYADYSQLMVSLEREKDQIIQKAFIVLEVLYGSKFNVISLINSDQKEDVRDYLIEIADLLLPEDVKNKLLPFLESTTPDEMLGRYRLIFPQNRLTTEDRLKDIINKDYTRISRWAKSIALLELKHFNVDSVTAVLVSNVVSTSRVMSEAACYILRIVNPKRFFTLLRVVSEQNDVFHKTIMESLDLLSREQELLISKLHRLHRLDPLSELGHEDLQRIFLGSTYFNIENGGITDLRKFTGEKDVTLIVTQGSLVFSGHHIAAGEIWDITEHENDGIVMIPNVSDDSEFYITDSYILKDLSIEMQTRPSVTA
;
A
#
# COMPACT_ATOMS: atom_id res chain seq x y z
N MET A 1 -16.65 24.82 19.45
CA MET A 1 -16.00 24.78 18.12
C MET A 1 -16.05 26.18 17.55
N SER A 2 -14.90 26.81 17.33
CA SER A 2 -14.86 28.19 16.81
C SER A 2 -15.26 28.19 15.33
N PHE A 3 -15.82 29.30 14.82
CA PHE A 3 -16.17 29.47 13.41
C PHE A 3 -14.98 29.15 12.46
N ASN A 4 -13.75 29.35 12.93
CA ASN A 4 -12.52 28.98 12.22
C ASN A 4 -12.34 27.47 12.07
N ASP A 5 -12.72 26.65 13.05
CA ASP A 5 -12.56 25.17 12.98
C ASP A 5 -13.46 24.54 11.91
N SER A 6 -14.66 25.10 11.73
CA SER A 6 -15.61 24.64 10.70
C SER A 6 -15.12 24.95 9.28
N ILE A 7 -14.54 26.14 9.08
CA ILE A 7 -13.94 26.53 7.79
C ILE A 7 -12.69 25.70 7.50
N LEU A 8 -11.83 25.47 8.49
CA LEU A 8 -10.61 24.67 8.34
C LEU A 8 -10.91 23.18 8.05
N LYS A 9 -11.97 22.63 8.63
CA LYS A 9 -12.47 21.29 8.29
C LYS A 9 -13.04 21.23 6.86
N ALA A 10 -13.79 22.25 6.43
CA ALA A 10 -14.31 22.33 5.05
C ALA A 10 -13.18 22.47 4.02
N LEU A 11 -12.11 23.18 4.36
CA LEU A 11 -10.90 23.35 3.54
C LEU A 11 -9.93 22.16 3.62
N LYS A 12 -10.30 21.09 4.35
CA LYS A 12 -9.46 19.92 4.60
C LYS A 12 -8.05 20.32 5.06
N VAL A 13 -7.88 21.20 6.06
CA VAL A 13 -6.57 21.54 6.65
C VAL A 13 -6.44 20.85 8.02
N LYS A 14 -5.34 20.12 8.30
CA LYS A 14 -5.16 19.39 9.58
C LYS A 14 -4.70 20.35 10.69
N GLN A 15 -4.91 19.96 11.95
CA GLN A 15 -4.36 20.69 13.10
C GLN A 15 -2.82 20.72 13.01
N GLY A 16 -2.21 21.89 13.22
CA GLY A 16 -0.76 22.13 13.06
C GLY A 16 -0.33 22.67 11.70
N GLU A 17 -1.09 22.44 10.62
CA GLU A 17 -0.74 22.90 9.25
C GLU A 17 -1.15 24.37 8.95
N GLN A 18 -1.98 24.96 9.81
CA GLN A 18 -2.71 26.22 9.55
C GLN A 18 -1.77 27.41 9.24
N ASN A 19 -0.73 27.60 10.06
CA ASN A 19 0.20 28.72 9.90
C ASN A 19 1.04 28.61 8.62
N LEU A 20 1.46 27.40 8.26
CA LEU A 20 2.23 27.15 7.05
C LEU A 20 1.38 27.39 5.80
N VAL A 21 0.17 26.84 5.77
CA VAL A 21 -0.77 27.00 4.66
C VAL A 21 -1.12 28.48 4.45
N PHE A 22 -1.34 29.24 5.52
CA PHE A 22 -1.60 30.69 5.42
C PHE A 22 -0.41 31.44 4.79
N LEU A 23 0.82 31.17 5.23
CA LEU A 23 2.03 31.81 4.66
C LEU A 23 2.20 31.49 3.18
N LEU A 24 1.90 30.25 2.76
CA LEU A 24 1.95 29.84 1.36
C LEU A 24 0.85 30.49 0.50
N ILE A 25 -0.37 30.63 1.04
CA ILE A 25 -1.45 31.38 0.36
C ILE A 25 -1.06 32.85 0.20
N ALA A 26 -0.49 33.47 1.24
CA ALA A 26 -0.04 34.86 1.18
C ALA A 26 1.07 35.05 0.14
N TYR A 27 2.09 34.18 0.13
CA TYR A 27 3.13 34.20 -0.91
C TYR A 27 2.52 34.06 -2.32
N SER A 28 1.64 33.07 -2.51
CA SER A 28 0.92 32.80 -3.76
C SER A 28 0.13 34.03 -4.24
N PHE A 29 -0.50 34.75 -3.32
CA PHE A 29 -1.25 35.98 -3.60
C PHE A 29 -0.34 37.11 -4.08
N PHE A 30 0.75 37.44 -3.39
CA PHE A 30 1.62 38.53 -3.83
C PHE A 30 2.36 38.18 -5.13
N MET A 31 2.77 36.92 -5.30
CA MET A 31 3.45 36.45 -6.50
C MET A 31 2.52 36.45 -7.72
N GLY A 32 1.26 36.04 -7.55
CA GLY A 32 0.23 36.10 -8.59
C GLY A 32 -0.08 37.52 -9.03
N GLY A 33 -0.25 38.44 -8.08
CA GLY A 33 -0.46 39.87 -8.36
C GLY A 33 0.72 40.49 -9.12
N ALA A 34 1.95 40.19 -8.68
CA ALA A 34 3.17 40.66 -9.35
C ALA A 34 3.26 40.15 -10.79
N MET A 35 2.97 38.85 -11.03
CA MET A 35 2.95 38.27 -12.38
C MET A 35 1.89 38.93 -13.27
N ALA A 36 0.67 39.14 -12.76
CA ALA A 36 -0.43 39.71 -13.54
C ALA A 36 -0.15 41.16 -13.98
N VAL A 37 0.34 42.00 -13.05
CA VAL A 37 0.72 43.40 -13.34
C VAL A 37 1.91 43.43 -14.30
N PHE A 38 2.96 42.65 -14.03
CA PHE A 38 4.16 42.59 -14.87
C PHE A 38 3.81 42.18 -16.30
N TYR A 39 3.05 41.09 -16.47
CA TYR A 39 2.65 40.58 -17.78
C TYR A 39 1.90 41.64 -18.59
N THR A 40 0.92 42.31 -17.98
CA THR A 40 0.08 43.30 -18.67
C THR A 40 0.90 44.51 -19.15
N VAL A 41 1.76 45.04 -18.29
CA VAL A 41 2.58 46.23 -18.59
C VAL A 41 3.64 45.92 -19.65
N VAL A 42 4.33 44.79 -19.50
CA VAL A 42 5.40 44.39 -20.42
C VAL A 42 4.85 44.04 -21.80
N VAL A 43 3.76 43.28 -21.88
CA VAL A 43 3.16 42.90 -23.17
C VAL A 43 2.62 44.13 -23.91
N SER A 44 1.87 45.00 -23.23
CA SER A 44 1.35 46.21 -23.86
C SER A 44 2.49 47.10 -24.37
N SER A 45 3.50 47.37 -23.54
CA SER A 45 4.66 48.19 -23.92
C SER A 45 5.48 47.58 -25.06
N PHE A 46 5.70 46.27 -25.04
CA PHE A 46 6.39 45.55 -26.10
C PHE A 46 5.66 45.67 -27.45
N LEU A 47 4.35 45.45 -27.47
CA LEU A 47 3.55 45.47 -28.71
C LEU A 47 3.43 46.86 -29.35
N ILE A 48 3.73 47.93 -28.62
CA ILE A 48 3.72 49.28 -29.17
C ILE A 48 5.05 49.60 -29.84
N HIS A 49 6.15 49.32 -29.14
CA HIS A 49 7.50 49.63 -29.61
C HIS A 49 8.01 48.66 -30.67
N PHE A 50 7.54 47.41 -30.66
CA PHE A 50 7.92 46.38 -31.62
C PHE A 50 6.71 45.93 -32.44
N THR A 51 6.94 45.72 -33.74
CA THR A 51 5.89 45.17 -34.61
C THR A 51 5.71 43.68 -34.36
N GLY A 52 4.57 43.15 -34.81
CA GLY A 52 4.27 41.71 -34.83
C GLY A 52 5.39 40.82 -35.39
N SER A 53 6.32 41.42 -36.16
CA SER A 53 7.46 40.76 -36.79
C SER A 53 8.49 40.18 -35.86
N VAL A 54 8.69 40.80 -34.70
CA VAL A 54 9.79 40.44 -33.80
C VAL A 54 9.35 39.45 -32.70
N LEU A 55 8.06 39.07 -32.67
CA LEU A 55 7.52 38.13 -31.68
C LEU A 55 8.15 36.73 -31.78
N PRO A 56 8.30 36.13 -32.98
CA PRO A 56 8.93 34.82 -33.11
C PRO A 56 10.36 34.79 -32.56
N GLU A 57 11.16 35.82 -32.81
CA GLU A 57 12.51 35.98 -32.29
C GLU A 57 12.51 36.10 -30.77
N ALA A 58 11.57 36.87 -30.20
CA ALA A 58 11.42 36.97 -28.75
C ALA A 58 11.02 35.63 -28.11
N TYR A 59 10.19 34.83 -28.77
CA TYR A 59 9.83 33.48 -28.32
C TYR A 59 11.01 32.51 -28.39
N ILE A 60 11.83 32.56 -29.44
CA ILE A 60 13.05 31.77 -29.56
C ILE A 60 14.04 32.15 -28.46
N ALA A 61 14.31 33.46 -28.29
CA ALA A 61 15.22 33.95 -27.25
C ALA A 61 14.74 33.57 -25.84
N GLY A 62 13.44 33.69 -25.56
CA GLY A 62 12.84 33.24 -24.31
C GLY A 62 12.94 31.73 -24.10
N GLY A 63 12.70 30.92 -25.13
CA GLY A 63 12.85 29.46 -25.08
C GLY A 63 14.28 29.03 -24.77
N VAL A 64 15.27 29.63 -25.43
CA VAL A 64 16.70 29.39 -25.19
C VAL A 64 17.09 29.80 -23.78
N LEU A 65 16.65 30.98 -23.32
CA LEU A 65 16.95 31.48 -21.97
C LEU A 65 16.39 30.56 -20.89
N VAL A 66 15.13 30.13 -21.01
CA VAL A 66 14.51 29.21 -20.05
C VAL A 66 15.23 27.86 -20.03
N TYR A 67 15.59 27.32 -21.21
CA TYR A 67 16.31 26.07 -21.31
C TYR A 67 17.71 26.15 -20.67
N ALA A 68 18.48 27.19 -20.99
CA ALA A 68 19.81 27.42 -20.43
C ALA A 68 19.77 27.64 -18.92
N THR A 69 18.81 28.44 -18.44
CA THR A 69 18.61 28.67 -17.01
C THR A 69 18.19 27.38 -16.29
N GLY A 70 17.32 26.57 -16.88
CA GLY A 70 16.94 25.27 -16.33
C GLY A 70 18.16 24.36 -16.09
N ILE A 71 19.08 24.27 -17.07
CA ILE A 71 20.34 23.53 -16.91
C ILE A 71 21.20 24.13 -15.79
N LEU A 72 21.30 25.46 -15.73
CA LEU A 72 22.06 26.15 -14.69
C LEU A 72 21.51 25.85 -13.30
N ILE A 73 20.20 25.94 -13.12
CA ILE A 73 19.51 25.62 -11.86
C ILE A 73 19.77 24.17 -11.46
N THR A 74 19.65 23.21 -12.37
CA THR A 74 19.96 21.80 -12.06
C THR A 74 21.41 21.60 -11.63
N ARG A 75 22.37 22.31 -12.24
CA ARG A 75 23.78 22.24 -11.83
C ARG A 75 24.03 22.90 -10.48
N LEU A 76 23.37 24.02 -10.20
CA LEU A 76 23.49 24.74 -8.94
C LEU A 76 22.81 23.99 -7.79
N GLN A 77 21.71 23.28 -8.04
CA GLN A 77 21.05 22.40 -7.06
C GLN A 77 21.98 21.32 -6.51
N LYS A 78 22.99 20.87 -7.28
CA LYS A 78 24.00 19.92 -6.80
C LYS A 78 25.02 20.52 -5.81
N LYS A 79 25.09 21.85 -5.70
CA LYS A 79 26.11 22.57 -4.91
C LYS A 79 25.53 23.50 -3.86
N ILE A 80 24.28 23.92 -4.02
CA ILE A 80 23.62 24.93 -3.19
C ILE A 80 22.30 24.34 -2.72
N SER A 81 22.00 24.51 -1.44
CA SER A 81 20.72 24.09 -0.87
C SER A 81 19.56 24.77 -1.58
N SER A 82 18.44 24.06 -1.77
CA SER A 82 17.31 24.55 -2.57
C SER A 82 16.73 25.87 -2.06
N GLU A 83 16.85 26.13 -0.75
CA GLU A 83 16.37 27.35 -0.09
C GLU A 83 17.18 28.57 -0.57
N LYS A 84 18.51 28.47 -0.50
CA LYS A 84 19.43 29.54 -0.95
C LYS A 84 19.33 29.76 -2.45
N LEU A 85 19.09 28.70 -3.21
CA LEU A 85 18.89 28.80 -4.65
C LEU A 85 17.59 29.55 -5.00
N GLY A 86 16.49 29.25 -4.30
CA GLY A 86 15.22 29.95 -4.47
C GLY A 86 15.32 31.43 -4.10
N GLU A 87 15.89 31.74 -2.92
CA GLU A 87 16.14 33.13 -2.50
C GLU A 87 17.04 33.88 -3.48
N GLY A 88 18.13 33.25 -3.95
CA GLY A 88 19.03 33.83 -4.94
C GLY A 88 18.35 34.09 -6.30
N ALA A 89 17.49 33.18 -6.76
CA ALA A 89 16.75 33.34 -8.01
C ALA A 89 15.73 34.48 -7.92
N LEU A 90 15.01 34.61 -6.79
CA LEU A 90 14.08 35.71 -6.56
C LEU A 90 14.80 37.06 -6.45
N PHE A 91 15.93 37.10 -5.74
CA PHE A 91 16.77 38.29 -5.65
C PHE A 91 17.30 38.73 -7.02
N LEU A 92 17.77 37.78 -7.84
CA LEU A 92 18.21 38.06 -9.20
C LEU A 92 17.06 38.59 -10.06
N LEU A 93 15.85 38.05 -9.93
CA LEU A 93 14.65 38.55 -10.61
C LEU A 93 14.36 40.02 -10.25
N ILE A 94 14.43 40.37 -8.96
CA ILE A 94 14.19 41.73 -8.48
C ILE A 94 15.24 42.70 -9.05
N ILE A 95 16.53 42.39 -8.87
CA ILE A 95 17.62 43.27 -9.32
C ILE A 95 17.63 43.44 -10.84
N SER A 96 17.37 42.36 -11.59
CA SER A 96 17.33 42.43 -13.04
C SER A 96 16.18 43.31 -13.55
N ILE A 97 14.97 43.18 -12.98
CA ILE A 97 13.84 44.06 -13.34
C ILE A 97 14.17 45.52 -13.02
N VAL A 98 14.71 45.81 -11.83
CA VAL A 98 15.12 47.17 -11.44
C VAL A 98 16.19 47.70 -12.41
N GLY A 99 17.22 46.90 -12.71
CA GLY A 99 18.29 47.29 -13.62
C GLY A 99 17.80 47.61 -15.03
N ILE A 100 16.89 46.80 -15.57
CA ILE A 100 16.31 47.03 -16.91
C ILE A 100 15.41 48.26 -16.93
N VAL A 101 14.61 48.49 -15.88
CA VAL A 101 13.74 49.67 -15.76
C VAL A 101 14.55 50.95 -15.59
N VAL A 102 15.61 50.94 -14.77
CA VAL A 102 16.52 52.08 -14.62
C VAL A 102 17.26 52.36 -15.93
N PHE A 103 17.73 51.32 -16.62
CA PHE A 103 18.35 51.47 -17.94
C PHE A 103 17.40 52.13 -18.94
N TYR A 104 16.13 51.74 -18.97
CA TYR A 104 15.10 52.38 -19.79
C TYR A 104 14.92 53.86 -19.45
N HIS A 105 14.80 54.21 -18.16
CA HIS A 105 14.64 55.62 -17.76
C HIS A 105 15.86 56.49 -18.04
N LEU A 106 17.08 55.93 -18.00
CA LEU A 106 18.31 56.67 -18.28
C LEU A 106 18.59 56.82 -19.79
N THR A 107 18.27 55.80 -20.59
CA THR A 107 18.66 55.75 -22.01
C THR A 107 17.51 55.98 -22.99
N GLY A 108 16.26 55.85 -22.54
CA GLY A 108 15.07 55.88 -23.38
C GLY A 108 14.98 54.70 -24.37
N ASN A 109 15.85 53.70 -24.26
CA ASN A 109 15.96 52.64 -25.27
C ASN A 109 14.84 51.60 -25.14
N SER A 110 13.98 51.50 -26.16
CA SER A 110 12.85 50.57 -26.21
C SER A 110 13.24 49.08 -26.17
N TRP A 111 14.50 48.73 -26.46
CA TRP A 111 15.01 47.35 -26.30
C TRP A 111 14.91 46.82 -24.86
N ALA A 112 14.77 47.71 -23.87
CA ALA A 112 14.44 47.31 -22.50
C ALA A 112 13.13 46.49 -22.43
N PHE A 113 12.10 46.86 -23.20
CA PHE A 113 10.83 46.11 -23.23
C PHE A 113 10.96 44.77 -23.96
N PHE A 114 11.86 44.66 -24.94
CA PHE A 114 12.21 43.37 -25.55
C PHE A 114 12.83 42.43 -24.52
N ALA A 115 13.78 42.94 -23.72
CA ALA A 115 14.38 42.18 -22.63
C ALA A 115 13.36 41.81 -21.54
N LEU A 116 12.49 42.74 -21.11
CA LEU A 116 11.43 42.46 -20.13
C LEU A 116 10.42 41.43 -20.65
N PHE A 117 10.09 41.46 -21.93
CA PHE A 117 9.19 40.49 -22.56
C PHE A 117 9.77 39.07 -22.52
N ILE A 118 11.06 38.92 -22.79
CA ILE A 118 11.79 37.67 -22.57
C ILE A 118 11.78 37.29 -21.08
N TRP A 119 12.00 38.28 -20.20
CA TRP A 119 12.06 38.10 -18.75
C TRP A 119 10.75 37.61 -18.13
N ASN A 120 9.61 37.81 -18.79
CA ASN A 120 8.33 37.20 -18.40
C ASN A 120 8.44 35.67 -18.28
N ARG A 121 9.20 35.02 -19.18
CA ARG A 121 9.40 33.56 -19.13
C ARG A 121 10.34 33.16 -18.00
N PHE A 122 11.35 33.98 -17.72
CA PHE A 122 12.22 33.82 -16.56
C PHE A 122 11.45 33.99 -15.23
N PHE A 123 10.53 34.96 -15.15
CA PHE A 123 9.66 35.18 -14.00
C PHE A 123 8.86 33.91 -13.65
N VAL A 124 8.21 33.30 -14.64
CA VAL A 124 7.43 32.06 -14.45
C VAL A 124 8.33 30.90 -13.99
N LEU A 125 9.56 30.80 -14.52
CA LEU A 125 10.55 29.81 -14.08
C LEU A 125 10.95 30.02 -12.62
N VAL A 126 11.22 31.26 -12.21
CA VAL A 126 11.55 31.61 -10.82
C VAL A 126 10.41 31.23 -9.89
N ASN A 127 9.15 31.55 -10.24
CA ASN A 127 7.98 31.12 -9.48
C ASN A 127 7.93 29.59 -9.28
N GLY A 128 8.23 28.84 -10.35
CA GLY A 128 8.33 27.38 -10.27
C GLY A 128 9.38 26.90 -9.27
N VAL A 129 10.57 27.51 -9.27
CA VAL A 129 11.69 27.09 -8.43
C VAL A 129 11.56 27.57 -6.98
N THR A 130 10.97 28.73 -6.74
CA THR A 130 10.77 29.25 -5.39
C THR A 130 9.58 28.61 -4.69
N PHE A 131 8.44 28.49 -5.39
CA PHE A 131 7.19 28.07 -4.76
C PHE A 131 7.04 26.55 -4.71
N TRP A 132 7.11 25.90 -5.86
CA TRP A 132 6.82 24.47 -5.97
C TRP A 132 7.91 23.60 -5.36
N ALA A 133 9.17 24.05 -5.36
CA ALA A 133 10.24 23.34 -4.66
C ALA A 133 9.99 23.31 -3.14
N ILE A 134 9.50 24.39 -2.55
CA ILE A 134 9.15 24.45 -1.12
C ILE A 134 7.96 23.57 -0.81
N VAL A 135 6.90 23.65 -1.63
CA VAL A 135 5.69 22.81 -1.47
C VAL A 135 6.07 21.33 -1.54
N ALA A 136 6.97 20.93 -2.44
CA ALA A 136 7.43 19.55 -2.57
C ALA A 136 8.29 19.07 -1.39
N LYS A 137 9.03 19.97 -0.72
CA LYS A 137 9.81 19.63 0.48
C LYS A 137 8.98 19.60 1.76
N LEU A 138 7.99 20.49 1.88
CA LEU A 138 7.20 20.66 3.10
C LEU A 138 5.96 19.76 3.16
N PHE A 139 5.49 19.27 2.01
CA PHE A 139 4.31 18.44 1.92
C PHE A 139 4.61 17.11 1.24
N ASN A 140 4.12 16.02 1.84
CA ASN A 140 4.08 14.73 1.16
C ASN A 140 3.12 14.78 -0.05
N MET A 141 3.15 13.74 -0.89
CA MET A 141 2.41 13.74 -2.15
C MET A 141 0.89 13.92 -1.94
N GLN A 142 0.34 13.38 -0.85
CA GLN A 142 -1.07 13.52 -0.50
C GLN A 142 -1.42 14.94 0.01
N GLN A 143 -0.60 15.50 0.89
CA GLN A 143 -0.75 16.88 1.36
C GLN A 143 -0.68 17.85 0.19
N SER A 144 0.24 17.63 -0.76
CA SER A 144 0.34 18.42 -1.98
C SER A 144 -0.92 18.30 -2.85
N LYS A 145 -1.48 17.09 -3.06
CA LYS A 145 -2.76 16.93 -3.78
C LYS A 145 -3.94 17.64 -3.09
N ARG A 146 -4.03 17.56 -1.75
CA ARG A 146 -5.12 18.16 -0.96
C ARG A 146 -5.02 19.68 -0.85
N LEU A 147 -3.83 20.20 -0.58
CA LEU A 147 -3.60 21.61 -0.26
C LEU A 147 -3.25 22.46 -1.48
N SER A 148 -2.76 21.87 -2.59
CA SER A 148 -2.35 22.64 -3.78
C SER A 148 -3.51 23.44 -4.37
N GLY A 149 -4.73 22.91 -4.37
CA GLY A 149 -5.92 23.64 -4.80
C GLY A 149 -6.14 24.91 -3.99
N LEU A 150 -6.06 24.80 -2.66
CA LEU A 150 -6.22 25.90 -1.71
C LEU A 150 -5.07 26.90 -1.82
N ILE A 151 -3.83 26.43 -1.81
CA ILE A 151 -2.63 27.26 -1.92
C ILE A 151 -2.62 28.08 -3.22
N ASN A 152 -3.07 27.49 -4.34
CA ASN A 152 -3.17 28.18 -5.63
C ASN A 152 -4.33 29.17 -5.72
N THR A 153 -5.28 29.18 -4.78
CA THR A 153 -6.35 30.20 -4.78
C THR A 153 -5.79 31.60 -4.57
N GLY A 154 -4.67 31.75 -3.83
CA GLY A 154 -3.99 33.03 -3.66
C GLY A 154 -3.61 33.67 -5.00
N GLU A 155 -2.91 32.92 -5.86
CA GLU A 155 -2.54 33.37 -7.21
C GLU A 155 -3.76 33.77 -8.05
N VAL A 156 -4.84 32.98 -8.01
CA VAL A 156 -6.04 33.24 -8.81
C VAL A 156 -6.77 34.50 -8.33
N ILE A 157 -6.99 34.64 -7.01
CA ILE A 157 -7.67 35.81 -6.44
C ILE A 157 -6.86 37.08 -6.69
N SER A 158 -5.54 37.05 -6.48
CA SER A 158 -4.67 38.18 -6.76
C SER A 158 -4.66 38.57 -8.24
N SER A 159 -4.65 37.59 -9.14
CA SER A 159 -4.74 37.84 -10.59
C SER A 159 -6.05 38.53 -10.96
N VAL A 160 -7.19 38.08 -10.43
CA VAL A 160 -8.50 38.73 -10.64
C VAL A 160 -8.46 40.19 -10.18
N LEU A 161 -7.98 40.44 -8.96
CA LEU A 161 -7.89 41.79 -8.40
C LEU A 161 -6.93 42.67 -9.21
N ALA A 162 -5.76 42.16 -9.58
CA ALA A 162 -4.76 42.89 -10.36
C ALA A 162 -5.27 43.24 -11.76
N TYR A 163 -5.83 42.28 -12.49
CA TYR A 163 -6.35 42.52 -13.84
C TYR A 163 -7.57 43.45 -13.86
N LEU A 164 -8.51 43.34 -12.92
CA LEU A 164 -9.69 44.22 -12.91
C LEU A 164 -9.42 45.62 -12.38
N SER A 165 -8.41 45.80 -11.51
CA SER A 165 -8.01 47.12 -11.02
C SER A 165 -7.14 47.89 -12.02
N MET A 166 -6.47 47.19 -12.94
CA MET A 166 -5.52 47.78 -13.87
C MET A 166 -6.12 48.90 -14.76
N PRO A 167 -7.31 48.79 -15.37
CA PRO A 167 -7.91 49.88 -16.15
C PRO A 167 -8.16 51.16 -15.35
N LEU A 168 -8.38 51.04 -14.04
CA LEU A 168 -8.54 52.20 -13.15
C LEU A 168 -7.18 52.81 -12.81
N ILE A 169 -6.19 51.97 -12.51
CA ILE A 169 -4.84 52.40 -12.12
C ILE A 169 -4.14 53.15 -13.26
N ILE A 170 -4.28 52.67 -14.51
CA ILE A 170 -3.64 53.28 -15.69
C ILE A 170 -4.16 54.70 -15.97
N LYS A 171 -5.36 55.06 -15.50
CA LYS A 171 -5.87 56.45 -15.62
C LYS A 171 -5.11 57.44 -14.75
N PHE A 172 -4.49 56.98 -13.67
CA PHE A 172 -3.81 57.84 -12.69
C PHE A 172 -2.29 57.71 -12.73
N VAL A 173 -1.77 56.60 -13.26
CA VAL A 173 -0.35 56.26 -13.24
C VAL A 173 0.08 55.76 -14.61
N ASN A 174 1.21 56.26 -15.11
CA ASN A 174 1.81 55.77 -16.35
C ASN A 174 2.05 54.25 -16.27
N PRO A 175 1.69 53.48 -17.32
CA PRO A 175 1.86 52.02 -17.32
C PRO A 175 3.27 51.56 -16.96
N ASP A 176 4.30 52.28 -17.40
CA ASP A 176 5.71 51.92 -17.18
C ASP A 176 6.11 52.03 -15.69
N SER A 177 5.53 52.98 -14.97
CA SER A 177 5.77 53.18 -13.54
C SER A 177 5.18 52.05 -12.68
N LEU A 178 4.26 51.24 -13.22
CA LEU A 178 3.71 50.08 -12.53
C LEU A 178 4.73 48.93 -12.39
N LEU A 179 5.85 48.97 -13.11
CA LEU A 179 6.95 48.02 -12.88
C LEU A 179 7.60 48.21 -11.49
N PHE A 180 7.56 49.42 -10.91
CA PHE A 180 7.99 49.64 -9.52
C PHE A 180 7.05 48.99 -8.51
N LEU A 181 5.73 48.95 -8.81
CA LEU A 181 4.76 48.21 -7.99
C LEU A 181 5.08 46.71 -7.99
N VAL A 182 5.43 46.14 -9.15
CA VAL A 182 5.86 44.73 -9.28
C VAL A 182 7.08 44.46 -8.37
N VAL A 183 8.08 45.34 -8.40
CA VAL A 183 9.26 45.21 -7.52
C VAL A 183 8.86 45.22 -6.04
N GLY A 184 7.96 46.12 -5.63
CA GLY A 184 7.44 46.16 -4.27
C GLY A 184 6.74 44.86 -3.84
N LEU A 185 5.89 44.30 -4.71
CA LEU A 185 5.23 43.01 -4.46
C LEU A 185 6.23 41.84 -4.37
N LEU A 186 7.28 41.84 -5.21
CA LEU A 186 8.33 40.82 -5.16
C LEU A 186 9.19 40.90 -3.89
N ILE A 187 9.45 42.10 -3.36
CA ILE A 187 10.13 42.27 -2.07
C ILE A 187 9.28 41.67 -0.95
N ILE A 188 7.96 41.86 -0.97
CA ILE A 188 7.04 41.22 -0.02
C ILE A 188 7.12 39.69 -0.14
N CYS A 189 7.16 39.14 -1.36
CA CYS A 189 7.38 37.71 -1.57
C CYS A 189 8.69 37.21 -0.97
N ASP A 190 9.79 37.98 -1.10
CA ASP A 190 11.09 37.65 -0.52
C ASP A 190 11.04 37.58 1.03
N ILE A 191 10.28 38.47 1.66
CA ILE A 191 10.06 38.45 3.12
C ILE A 191 9.30 37.18 3.53
N PHE A 192 8.23 36.83 2.81
CA PHE A 192 7.44 35.63 3.13
C PHE A 192 8.25 34.35 2.95
N ILE A 193 9.02 34.23 1.87
CA ILE A 193 9.79 33.00 1.59
C ILE A 193 10.91 32.78 2.61
N ARG A 194 11.65 33.85 2.98
CA ARG A 194 12.65 33.78 4.06
C ARG A 194 12.02 33.41 5.40
N ARG A 195 10.82 33.91 5.68
CA ARG A 195 10.06 33.56 6.90
C ARG A 195 9.65 32.09 6.91
N ILE A 196 9.25 31.53 5.77
CA ILE A 196 8.93 30.11 5.62
C ILE A 196 10.21 29.27 5.83
N HIS A 197 11.29 29.60 5.12
CA HIS A 197 12.58 28.91 5.25
C HIS A 197 13.09 28.90 6.70
N ARG A 198 13.08 30.08 7.36
CA ARG A 198 13.55 30.22 8.74
C ARG A 198 12.73 29.40 9.74
N ARG A 199 11.42 29.27 9.56
CA ARG A 199 10.55 28.60 10.52
C ARG A 199 10.38 27.11 10.30
N TYR A 200 10.49 26.64 9.05
CA TYR A 200 10.11 25.28 8.68
C TYR A 200 11.24 24.46 8.03
N LEU A 201 12.35 25.08 7.60
CA LEU A 201 13.47 24.40 6.94
C LEU A 201 14.84 24.57 7.65
N GLN A 202 14.89 25.07 8.89
CA GLN A 202 16.17 25.28 9.61
C GLN A 202 16.81 24.02 10.22
N ASN A 203 16.13 22.87 10.21
CA ASN A 203 16.74 21.61 10.66
C ASN A 203 17.29 20.84 9.44
N PRO A 204 18.61 20.59 9.37
CA PRO A 204 19.17 19.74 8.33
C PRO A 204 18.78 18.29 8.61
N SER A 205 17.81 17.75 7.85
CA SER A 205 17.68 16.31 7.70
C SER A 205 18.77 15.79 6.74
N PRO A 206 19.29 14.57 6.96
CA PRO A 206 20.59 14.16 6.46
C PRO A 206 20.63 14.02 4.93
N GLU A 207 21.54 14.78 4.31
CA GLU A 207 21.93 14.78 2.88
C GLU A 207 22.49 13.45 2.34
N HIS A 208 22.34 12.33 3.06
CA HIS A 208 22.95 11.04 2.69
C HIS A 208 22.07 10.12 1.82
N GLN A 209 20.78 10.43 1.62
CA GLN A 209 19.90 9.56 0.81
C GLN A 209 19.86 9.88 -0.69
N GLU A 210 20.31 11.06 -1.13
CA GLU A 210 20.25 11.43 -2.56
C GLU A 210 21.39 10.85 -3.42
N LYS A 211 22.54 10.50 -2.83
CA LYS A 211 23.71 10.01 -3.59
C LYS A 211 23.65 8.52 -3.94
N GLU A 212 22.93 7.69 -3.18
CA GLU A 212 22.72 6.28 -3.53
C GLU A 212 21.68 6.10 -4.65
N ALA A 213 20.75 7.05 -4.78
CA ALA A 213 19.73 7.04 -5.83
C ALA A 213 20.32 7.29 -7.24
N GLU A 214 21.27 8.23 -7.42
CA GLU A 214 21.82 8.54 -8.76
C GLU A 214 22.58 7.37 -9.41
N THR A 215 23.14 6.43 -8.63
CA THR A 215 23.97 5.33 -9.17
C THR A 215 23.16 4.07 -9.54
N GLN A 216 21.94 3.91 -9.00
CA GLN A 216 21.03 2.80 -9.33
C GLN A 216 20.03 3.14 -10.46
N VAL A 217 19.89 4.42 -10.82
CA VAL A 217 18.89 4.92 -11.79
C VAL A 217 19.13 4.43 -13.22
N ASP A 218 20.38 4.33 -13.68
CA ASP A 218 20.68 3.89 -15.06
C ASP A 218 20.34 2.41 -15.31
N LYS A 219 20.37 1.55 -14.28
CA LYS A 219 20.05 0.12 -14.41
C LYS A 219 18.56 -0.19 -14.32
N HIS A 220 17.70 0.76 -13.92
CA HIS A 220 16.27 0.53 -13.69
C HIS A 220 15.32 1.44 -14.51
N GLU A 221 15.83 2.49 -15.18
CA GLU A 221 15.08 3.25 -16.21
C GLU A 221 14.60 2.37 -17.39
N GLU A 222 15.23 1.21 -17.64
CA GLU A 222 14.81 0.24 -18.67
C GLU A 222 13.40 -0.35 -18.48
N ARG A 223 12.77 -0.14 -17.30
CA ARG A 223 11.41 -0.63 -17.00
C ARG A 223 10.26 0.28 -17.42
N ILE A 224 10.50 1.54 -17.81
CA ILE A 224 9.42 2.41 -18.32
C ILE A 224 9.28 2.19 -19.82
N SER A 225 8.08 1.85 -20.30
CA SER A 225 7.89 1.67 -21.74
C SER A 225 8.22 2.97 -22.50
N LYS A 226 9.27 2.93 -23.32
CA LYS A 226 9.66 4.00 -24.26
C LYS A 226 8.47 4.62 -25.02
N PRO A 227 7.47 3.85 -25.53
CA PRO A 227 6.32 4.43 -26.21
C PRO A 227 5.44 5.31 -25.31
N TYR A 228 5.30 5.00 -24.02
CA TYR A 228 4.48 5.78 -23.09
C TYR A 228 5.13 7.11 -22.74
N TYR A 229 6.43 7.08 -22.42
CA TYR A 229 7.20 8.29 -22.15
C TYR A 229 7.11 9.27 -23.33
N ARG A 230 7.30 8.77 -24.56
CA ARG A 230 7.15 9.58 -25.79
C ARG A 230 5.76 10.20 -25.91
N ASN A 231 4.70 9.44 -25.63
CA ASN A 231 3.33 9.95 -25.73
C ASN A 231 3.08 11.07 -24.72
N ILE A 232 3.46 10.91 -23.44
CA ILE A 232 3.30 11.97 -22.44
C ILE A 232 4.13 13.20 -22.81
N PHE A 233 5.36 13.01 -23.30
CA PHE A 233 6.24 14.10 -23.70
C PHE A 233 5.60 14.96 -24.80
N ILE A 234 5.07 14.35 -25.86
CA ILE A 234 4.38 15.07 -26.94
C ILE A 234 3.12 15.75 -26.41
N LEU A 235 2.36 15.06 -25.57
CA LEU A 235 1.13 15.58 -24.98
C LEU A 235 1.41 16.80 -24.07
N ALA A 236 2.53 16.86 -23.38
CA ALA A 236 2.96 18.02 -22.59
C ALA A 236 3.50 19.18 -23.47
N LEU A 237 4.08 18.86 -24.63
CA LEU A 237 4.65 19.81 -25.57
C LEU A 237 3.58 20.60 -26.35
N LEU A 238 2.56 19.90 -26.87
CA LEU A 238 1.52 20.49 -27.74
C LEU A 238 0.72 21.65 -27.12
N PRO A 239 0.29 21.62 -25.84
CA PRO A 239 -0.38 22.75 -25.20
C PRO A 239 0.47 24.00 -25.10
N VAL A 240 1.78 23.84 -24.93
CA VAL A 240 2.70 24.98 -24.88
C VAL A 240 2.96 25.52 -26.28
N PHE A 241 3.19 24.65 -27.25
CA PHE A 241 3.25 25.04 -28.66
C PHE A 241 1.99 25.83 -29.07
N GLY A 242 0.81 25.30 -28.74
CA GLY A 242 -0.47 25.95 -29.00
C GLY A 242 -0.63 27.28 -28.28
N LEU A 243 -0.13 27.40 -27.04
CA LEU A 243 -0.12 28.69 -26.34
C LEU A 243 0.64 29.76 -27.12
N PHE A 244 1.89 29.50 -27.52
CA PHE A 244 2.71 30.48 -28.24
C PHE A 244 2.14 30.80 -29.63
N TYR A 245 1.61 29.80 -30.32
CA TYR A 245 1.02 30.00 -31.65
C TYR A 245 -0.23 30.87 -31.59
N VAL A 246 -1.16 30.59 -30.68
CA VAL A 246 -2.37 31.40 -30.51
C VAL A 246 -2.05 32.78 -29.92
N GLU A 247 -1.06 32.87 -29.02
CA GLU A 247 -0.60 34.14 -28.44
C GLU A 247 -0.05 35.08 -29.52
N TYR A 248 0.67 34.55 -30.51
CA TYR A 248 1.14 35.32 -31.67
C TYR A 248 -0.03 35.98 -32.43
N ILE A 249 -0.98 35.16 -32.92
CA ILE A 249 -2.12 35.66 -33.72
C ILE A 249 -2.99 36.61 -32.88
N PHE A 250 -3.19 36.27 -31.61
CA PHE A 250 -3.95 37.12 -30.69
C PHE A 250 -3.30 38.49 -30.52
N PHE A 251 -1.97 38.56 -30.39
CA PHE A 251 -1.27 39.84 -30.24
C PHE A 251 -1.17 40.65 -31.53
N THR A 252 -0.98 40.01 -32.69
CA THR A 252 -0.99 40.72 -33.98
C THR A 252 -2.34 41.37 -34.23
N GLU A 253 -3.42 40.61 -34.07
CA GLU A 253 -4.79 41.10 -34.25
C GLU A 253 -5.21 42.13 -33.18
N SER A 254 -4.84 41.92 -31.92
CA SER A 254 -5.16 42.89 -30.84
C SER A 254 -4.51 44.25 -31.09
N ARG A 255 -3.30 44.28 -31.66
CA ARG A 255 -2.60 45.53 -32.01
C ARG A 255 -3.26 46.25 -33.18
N ILE A 256 -3.84 45.52 -34.13
CA ILE A 256 -4.58 46.10 -35.26
C ILE A 256 -5.86 46.79 -34.76
N ILE A 257 -6.56 46.17 -33.81
CA ILE A 257 -7.84 46.67 -33.28
C ILE A 257 -7.66 47.73 -32.19
N PHE A 258 -6.62 47.59 -31.36
CA PHE A 258 -6.28 48.52 -30.27
C PHE A 258 -4.87 49.09 -30.47
N PRO A 259 -4.71 50.16 -31.28
CA PRO A 259 -3.39 50.72 -31.58
C PRO A 259 -2.75 51.45 -30.40
N ASP A 260 -3.55 52.02 -29.50
CA ASP A 260 -3.07 52.84 -28.39
C ASP A 260 -2.62 51.99 -27.19
N LYS A 261 -1.60 52.48 -26.47
CA LYS A 261 -1.02 51.80 -25.30
C LYS A 261 -2.05 51.48 -24.22
N GLU A 262 -2.81 52.50 -23.86
CA GLU A 262 -3.77 52.43 -22.76
C GLU A 262 -4.98 51.58 -23.12
N SER A 263 -5.46 51.66 -24.36
CA SER A 263 -6.60 50.86 -24.83
C SER A 263 -6.23 49.38 -24.94
N LEU A 264 -5.04 49.06 -25.46
CA LEU A 264 -4.51 47.69 -25.50
C LEU A 264 -4.28 47.13 -24.10
N ALA A 265 -3.64 47.89 -23.20
CA ALA A 265 -3.42 47.47 -21.82
C ALA A 265 -4.74 47.24 -21.07
N SER A 266 -5.72 48.11 -21.25
CA SER A 266 -7.06 47.99 -20.67
C SER A 266 -7.82 46.77 -21.22
N PHE A 267 -7.77 46.54 -22.54
CA PHE A 267 -8.36 45.35 -23.16
C PHE A 267 -7.74 44.06 -22.62
N LEU A 268 -6.40 43.96 -22.62
CA LEU A 268 -5.69 42.79 -22.10
C LEU A 268 -6.02 42.55 -20.63
N ALA A 269 -6.06 43.60 -19.83
CA ALA A 269 -6.41 43.52 -18.41
C ALA A 269 -7.84 42.98 -18.20
N ILE A 270 -8.85 43.56 -18.85
CA ILE A 270 -10.24 43.11 -18.72
C ILE A 270 -10.39 41.66 -19.21
N PHE A 271 -9.80 41.34 -20.36
CA PHE A 271 -9.84 40.00 -20.94
C PHE A 271 -9.23 38.94 -20.01
N PHE A 272 -8.02 39.18 -19.49
CA PHE A 272 -7.38 38.24 -18.56
C PHE A 272 -8.05 38.22 -17.19
N GLY A 273 -8.68 39.31 -16.76
CA GLY A 273 -9.53 39.36 -15.57
C GLY A 273 -10.73 38.42 -15.69
N ILE A 274 -11.48 38.50 -16.80
CA ILE A 274 -12.61 37.60 -17.10
C ILE A 274 -12.12 36.16 -17.19
N CYS A 275 -11.00 35.89 -17.88
CA CYS A 275 -10.41 34.56 -17.95
C CYS A 275 -10.10 34.00 -16.55
N SER A 276 -9.53 34.83 -15.67
CA SER A 276 -9.14 34.42 -14.30
C SER A 276 -10.36 34.13 -13.42
N ILE A 277 -11.45 34.89 -13.56
CA ILE A 277 -12.72 34.60 -12.89
C ILE A 277 -13.28 33.25 -13.35
N ILE A 278 -13.35 33.03 -14.67
CA ILE A 278 -13.90 31.78 -15.20
C ILE A 278 -12.98 30.59 -14.85
N GLU A 279 -11.67 30.77 -14.89
CA GLU A 279 -10.68 29.79 -14.40
C GLU A 279 -10.99 29.39 -12.96
N PHE A 280 -11.20 30.37 -12.06
CA PHE A 280 -11.57 30.14 -10.67
C PHE A 280 -12.84 29.30 -10.53
N PHE A 281 -13.91 29.66 -11.26
CA PHE A 281 -15.18 28.92 -11.22
C PHE A 281 -15.03 27.49 -11.75
N ILE A 282 -14.34 27.29 -12.87
CA ILE A 282 -14.11 25.96 -13.44
C ILE A 282 -13.31 25.11 -12.46
N LYS A 283 -12.22 25.65 -11.90
CA LYS A 283 -11.33 24.95 -10.96
C LYS A 283 -12.03 24.59 -9.66
N THR A 284 -12.91 25.46 -9.15
CA THR A 284 -13.59 25.27 -7.86
C THR A 284 -14.80 24.33 -7.97
N PHE A 285 -15.63 24.48 -9.00
CA PHE A 285 -16.93 23.78 -9.07
C PHE A 285 -16.99 22.69 -10.13
N LEU A 286 -16.38 22.91 -11.29
CA LEU A 286 -16.59 22.08 -12.48
C LEU A 286 -15.56 20.95 -12.61
N TYR A 287 -14.31 21.20 -12.21
CA TYR A 287 -13.19 20.27 -12.36
C TYR A 287 -13.47 18.89 -11.75
N ASN A 288 -13.82 18.83 -10.46
CA ASN A 288 -14.10 17.57 -9.77
C ASN A 288 -15.29 16.83 -10.40
N ARG A 289 -16.37 17.54 -10.75
CA ARG A 289 -17.56 16.94 -11.37
C ARG A 289 -17.28 16.36 -12.76
N LEU A 290 -16.46 17.04 -13.56
CA LEU A 290 -16.08 16.56 -14.89
C LEU A 290 -15.23 15.28 -14.80
N LEU A 291 -14.25 15.26 -13.89
CA LEU A 291 -13.35 14.14 -13.70
C LEU A 291 -14.05 12.90 -13.14
N THR A 292 -14.92 13.05 -12.14
CA THR A 292 -15.64 11.90 -11.57
C THR A 292 -16.62 11.27 -12.56
N LYS A 293 -17.32 12.09 -13.36
CA LYS A 293 -18.32 11.59 -14.31
C LYS A 293 -17.72 11.01 -15.59
N TYR A 294 -16.67 11.62 -16.14
CA TYR A 294 -16.16 11.28 -17.48
C TYR A 294 -14.70 10.82 -17.50
N GLY A 295 -14.05 10.80 -16.34
CA GLY A 295 -12.66 10.40 -16.17
C GLY A 295 -11.66 11.36 -16.83
N MET A 296 -10.40 10.95 -16.85
CA MET A 296 -9.30 11.75 -17.44
C MET A 296 -9.40 11.96 -18.95
N ARG A 297 -10.28 11.23 -19.65
CA ARG A 297 -10.47 11.35 -21.10
C ARG A 297 -10.81 12.78 -21.50
N ILE A 298 -11.80 13.37 -20.82
CA ILE A 298 -12.26 14.72 -21.14
C ILE A 298 -11.16 15.72 -20.82
N GLY A 299 -10.45 15.56 -19.71
CA GLY A 299 -9.42 16.51 -19.30
C GLY A 299 -8.30 16.72 -20.33
N ILE A 300 -7.90 15.67 -21.04
CA ILE A 300 -6.84 15.74 -22.07
C ILE A 300 -7.39 16.24 -23.42
N ILE A 301 -8.61 15.84 -23.78
CA ILE A 301 -9.20 16.10 -25.11
C ILE A 301 -9.92 17.46 -25.17
N MET A 302 -10.41 17.98 -24.05
CA MET A 302 -11.23 19.19 -24.00
C MET A 302 -10.51 20.40 -24.58
N LEU A 303 -9.26 20.65 -24.21
CA LEU A 303 -8.50 21.80 -24.70
C LEU A 303 -8.32 21.78 -26.23
N PRO A 304 -7.75 20.72 -26.87
CA PRO A 304 -7.59 20.72 -28.31
C PRO A 304 -8.92 20.71 -29.07
N VAL A 305 -9.99 20.10 -28.54
CA VAL A 305 -11.32 20.19 -29.16
C VAL A 305 -11.89 21.61 -29.11
N SER A 306 -11.76 22.31 -27.98
CA SER A 306 -12.19 23.70 -27.85
C SER A 306 -11.40 24.63 -28.77
N LEU A 307 -10.09 24.39 -28.96
CA LEU A 307 -9.27 25.12 -29.92
C LEU A 307 -9.69 24.81 -31.37
N ALA A 308 -9.90 23.54 -31.72
CA ALA A 308 -10.36 23.16 -33.06
C ALA A 308 -11.69 23.85 -33.39
N PHE A 309 -12.64 23.87 -32.45
CA PHE A 309 -13.91 24.58 -32.60
C PHE A 309 -13.72 26.07 -32.91
N SER A 310 -12.88 26.76 -32.14
CA SER A 310 -12.61 28.19 -32.34
C SER A 310 -11.89 28.48 -33.67
N PHE A 311 -10.93 27.64 -34.07
CA PHE A 311 -10.20 27.81 -35.34
C PHE A 311 -11.03 27.41 -36.57
N ILE A 312 -11.94 26.44 -36.46
CA ILE A 312 -12.92 26.15 -37.53
C ILE A 312 -13.77 27.38 -37.79
N LEU A 313 -14.31 28.01 -36.73
CA LEU A 313 -15.09 29.24 -36.87
C LEU A 313 -14.24 30.37 -37.48
N ALA A 314 -13.01 30.57 -36.99
CA ALA A 314 -12.11 31.59 -37.52
C ALA A 314 -11.85 31.42 -39.03
N VAL A 315 -11.56 30.20 -39.49
CA VAL A 315 -11.29 29.91 -40.92
C VAL A 315 -12.54 30.08 -41.77
N VAL A 316 -13.70 29.59 -41.31
CA VAL A 316 -14.98 29.70 -42.05
C VAL A 316 -15.36 31.17 -42.26
N TYR A 317 -15.32 31.98 -41.21
CA TYR A 317 -15.68 33.40 -41.30
C TYR A 317 -14.61 34.24 -41.99
N GLY A 318 -13.34 33.86 -41.88
CA GLY A 318 -12.24 34.52 -42.60
C GLY A 318 -12.29 34.31 -44.11
N LEU A 319 -12.76 33.15 -44.59
CA LEU A 319 -12.91 32.85 -46.02
C LEU A 319 -14.12 33.55 -46.66
N SER A 320 -15.19 33.82 -45.89
CA SER A 320 -16.45 34.36 -46.42
C SER A 320 -16.45 35.88 -46.61
N SER A 321 -15.28 36.53 -46.78
CA SER A 321 -15.13 38.00 -46.77
C SER A 321 -15.72 38.66 -45.50
N GLY A 322 -15.71 37.93 -44.37
CA GLY A 322 -16.41 38.29 -43.14
C GLY A 322 -15.66 39.30 -42.28
N THR A 323 -16.42 40.21 -41.69
CA THR A 323 -16.04 41.27 -40.74
C THR A 323 -14.83 40.89 -39.86
N SER A 324 -13.72 41.65 -39.96
CA SER A 324 -12.48 41.46 -39.18
C SER A 324 -12.73 41.29 -37.66
N ALA A 325 -13.80 41.89 -37.15
CA ALA A 325 -14.25 41.74 -35.77
C ALA A 325 -14.67 40.29 -35.39
N ILE A 326 -15.30 39.52 -36.28
CA ILE A 326 -15.74 38.14 -36.01
C ILE A 326 -14.54 37.20 -36.01
N PHE A 327 -13.59 37.40 -36.94
CA PHE A 327 -12.33 36.68 -36.97
C PHE A 327 -11.57 36.89 -35.65
N PHE A 328 -11.40 38.15 -35.24
CA PHE A 328 -10.79 38.48 -33.97
C PHE A 328 -11.52 37.86 -32.77
N ALA A 329 -12.86 37.93 -32.71
CA ALA A 329 -13.63 37.31 -31.64
C ALA A 329 -13.38 35.79 -31.53
N CYS A 330 -13.18 35.10 -32.66
CA CYS A 330 -12.80 33.69 -32.66
C CYS A 330 -11.39 33.49 -32.08
N ILE A 331 -10.41 34.32 -32.43
CA ILE A 331 -9.05 34.26 -31.85
C ILE A 331 -9.05 34.58 -30.35
N VAL A 332 -9.84 35.56 -29.91
CA VAL A 332 -10.08 35.87 -28.49
C VAL A 332 -10.64 34.65 -27.76
N LEU A 333 -11.59 33.94 -28.38
CA LEU A 333 -12.15 32.70 -27.84
C LEU A 333 -11.10 31.57 -27.74
N ALA A 334 -10.22 31.40 -28.74
CA ALA A 334 -9.10 30.45 -28.65
C ALA A 334 -8.16 30.81 -27.48
N ARG A 335 -7.81 32.09 -27.36
CA ARG A 335 -6.94 32.59 -26.29
C ARG A 335 -7.59 32.40 -24.92
N PHE A 336 -8.91 32.53 -24.82
CA PHE A 336 -9.69 32.24 -23.62
C PHE A 336 -9.59 30.76 -23.22
N PHE A 337 -9.77 29.83 -24.16
CA PHE A 337 -9.62 28.40 -23.87
C PHE A 337 -8.22 28.05 -23.37
N LEU A 338 -7.17 28.67 -23.94
CA LEU A 338 -5.79 28.51 -23.45
C LEU A 338 -5.54 29.14 -22.08
N SER A 339 -6.22 30.23 -21.73
CA SER A 339 -6.11 30.81 -20.39
C SER A 339 -6.87 30.00 -19.35
N ALA A 340 -8.16 29.72 -19.58
CA ALA A 340 -9.04 29.14 -18.58
C ALA A 340 -9.05 27.60 -18.61
N VAL A 341 -9.36 26.98 -19.75
CA VAL A 341 -9.52 25.52 -19.84
C VAL A 341 -8.19 24.80 -19.64
N ARG A 342 -7.09 25.33 -20.19
CA ARG A 342 -5.77 24.72 -19.98
C ARG A 342 -5.39 24.72 -18.49
N LYS A 343 -5.40 25.89 -17.84
CA LYS A 343 -4.96 26.02 -16.44
C LYS A 343 -5.91 25.32 -15.47
N ALA A 344 -7.22 25.41 -15.67
CA ALA A 344 -8.21 24.84 -14.75
C ALA A 344 -8.42 23.33 -14.92
N ILE A 345 -8.20 22.78 -16.11
CA ILE A 345 -8.53 21.37 -16.42
C ILE A 345 -7.32 20.62 -16.96
N SER A 346 -6.73 21.09 -18.07
CA SER A 346 -5.72 20.32 -18.79
C SER A 346 -4.44 20.12 -17.97
N ASP A 347 -3.88 21.18 -17.38
CA ASP A 347 -2.64 21.13 -16.60
C ASP A 347 -2.76 20.19 -15.38
N PRO A 348 -3.84 20.23 -14.56
CA PRO A 348 -4.07 19.23 -13.52
C PRO A 348 -4.22 17.79 -14.03
N VAL A 349 -4.89 17.57 -15.17
CA VAL A 349 -5.07 16.22 -15.74
C VAL A 349 -3.76 15.66 -16.28
N TYR A 350 -2.86 16.51 -16.80
CA TYR A 350 -1.50 16.11 -17.16
C TYR A 350 -0.73 15.55 -15.97
N GLN A 351 -0.91 16.10 -14.77
CA GLN A 351 -0.26 15.59 -13.57
C GLN A 351 -0.69 14.15 -13.23
N MET A 352 -1.93 13.78 -13.56
CA MET A 352 -2.43 12.43 -13.32
C MET A 352 -1.78 11.40 -14.26
N LEU A 353 -1.26 11.79 -15.42
CA LEU A 353 -0.55 10.87 -16.33
C LEU A 353 0.78 10.36 -15.76
N TYR A 354 1.31 11.00 -14.73
CA TYR A 354 2.50 10.54 -14.00
C TYR A 354 2.17 9.48 -12.93
N GLN A 355 0.89 9.28 -12.57
CA GLN A 355 0.49 8.33 -11.54
C GLN A 355 0.92 6.87 -11.83
N PRO A 356 0.81 6.35 -13.06
CA PRO A 356 1.26 5.00 -13.37
C PRO A 356 2.78 4.87 -13.46
N ILE A 357 3.56 5.84 -12.98
CA ILE A 357 5.03 5.78 -12.88
C ILE A 357 5.36 5.53 -11.40
N PRO A 358 6.28 4.60 -11.06
CA PRO A 358 6.58 4.29 -9.66
C PRO A 358 7.09 5.54 -8.94
N ALA A 359 6.78 5.70 -7.65
CA ALA A 359 7.07 6.90 -6.88
C ALA A 359 8.54 7.35 -7.00
N VAL A 360 9.47 6.38 -6.96
CA VAL A 360 10.92 6.58 -7.11
C VAL A 360 11.30 7.34 -8.40
N PHE A 361 10.61 7.08 -9.52
CA PHE A 361 10.91 7.70 -10.81
C PHE A 361 9.97 8.87 -11.16
N ARG A 362 8.85 9.00 -10.45
CA ARG A 362 7.76 9.93 -10.79
C ARG A 362 8.24 11.39 -10.80
N LEU A 363 8.96 11.80 -9.76
CA LEU A 363 9.49 13.16 -9.62
C LEU A 363 10.49 13.51 -10.72
N GLN A 364 11.41 12.61 -11.05
CA GLN A 364 12.42 12.83 -12.09
C GLN A 364 11.78 12.91 -13.50
N VAL A 365 10.83 12.01 -13.79
CA VAL A 365 10.11 12.02 -15.07
C VAL A 365 9.26 13.29 -15.20
N GLN A 366 8.56 13.68 -14.14
CA GLN A 366 7.79 14.91 -14.09
C GLN A 366 8.68 16.13 -14.31
N ALA A 367 9.79 16.26 -13.58
CA ALA A 367 10.73 17.38 -13.74
C ALA A 367 11.32 17.45 -15.17
N ARG A 368 11.64 16.30 -15.77
CA ARG A 368 12.17 16.23 -17.14
C ARG A 368 11.13 16.64 -18.18
N ILE A 369 9.89 16.18 -18.06
CA ILE A 369 8.80 16.50 -18.98
C ILE A 369 8.37 17.96 -18.79
N GLU A 370 8.11 18.38 -17.57
CA GLU A 370 7.68 19.75 -17.29
C GLU A 370 8.75 20.80 -17.62
N GLY A 371 10.03 20.50 -17.39
CA GLY A 371 11.12 21.40 -17.76
C GLY A 371 11.38 21.39 -19.27
N ARG A 372 11.72 20.23 -19.83
CA ARG A 372 12.20 20.15 -21.23
C ARG A 372 11.07 20.25 -22.23
N ALA A 373 9.94 19.55 -22.05
CA ALA A 373 8.88 19.54 -23.06
C ALA A 373 8.23 20.93 -23.20
N LYS A 374 8.02 21.65 -22.10
CA LYS A 374 7.48 23.02 -22.13
C LYS A 374 8.46 24.00 -22.79
N ALA A 375 9.75 23.93 -22.47
CA ALA A 375 10.78 24.79 -23.09
C ALA A 375 10.91 24.52 -24.60
N VAL A 376 10.99 23.23 -24.99
CA VAL A 376 11.07 22.81 -26.39
C VAL A 376 9.81 23.20 -27.15
N GLY A 377 8.62 23.07 -26.55
CA GLY A 377 7.36 23.48 -27.17
C GLY A 377 7.32 24.96 -27.56
N GLY A 378 7.80 25.85 -26.68
CA GLY A 378 7.90 27.28 -26.97
C GLY A 378 8.94 27.60 -28.04
N LEU A 379 10.12 26.97 -27.97
CA LEU A 379 11.19 27.16 -28.95
C LEU A 379 10.76 26.69 -30.35
N ILE A 380 10.14 25.51 -30.44
CA ILE A 380 9.61 24.99 -31.72
C ILE A 380 8.52 25.91 -32.26
N ALA A 381 7.61 26.42 -31.41
CA ALA A 381 6.59 27.36 -31.86
C ALA A 381 7.20 28.65 -32.43
N GLY A 382 8.22 29.22 -31.76
CA GLY A 382 8.94 30.40 -32.24
C GLY A 382 9.64 30.17 -33.58
N ILE A 383 10.41 29.08 -33.72
CA ILE A 383 11.08 28.73 -34.99
C ILE A 383 10.04 28.49 -36.09
N PHE A 384 8.97 27.76 -35.79
CA PHE A 384 7.93 27.44 -36.76
C PHE A 384 7.23 28.70 -37.27
N LEU A 385 6.87 29.62 -36.37
CA LEU A 385 6.29 30.91 -36.74
C LEU A 385 7.27 31.79 -37.54
N LEU A 386 8.57 31.79 -37.19
CA LEU A 386 9.59 32.55 -37.92
C LEU A 386 9.72 32.05 -39.37
N VAL A 387 9.78 30.72 -39.56
CA VAL A 387 9.86 30.10 -40.89
C VAL A 387 8.59 30.39 -41.70
N LEU A 388 7.41 30.21 -41.12
CA LEU A 388 6.14 30.46 -41.82
C LEU A 388 6.00 31.93 -42.22
N ARG A 389 6.41 32.86 -41.35
CA ARG A 389 6.38 34.29 -41.66
C ARG A 389 7.41 34.68 -42.73
N GLY A 390 8.59 34.06 -42.73
CA GLY A 390 9.64 34.29 -43.73
C GLY A 390 9.20 33.94 -45.16
N LEU A 391 8.21 33.04 -45.29
CA LEU A 391 7.49 32.81 -46.54
C LEU A 391 6.44 33.92 -46.70
N ALA A 392 6.77 34.98 -47.43
CA ALA A 392 5.96 36.21 -47.61
C ALA A 392 4.54 36.03 -48.22
N ILE A 393 4.01 34.81 -48.24
CA ILE A 393 2.75 34.38 -48.85
C ILE A 393 1.72 34.00 -47.75
N ILE A 394 2.10 33.97 -46.47
CA ILE A 394 1.26 33.43 -45.38
C ILE A 394 0.63 34.56 -44.54
N ASP A 395 -0.66 34.83 -44.76
CA ASP A 395 -1.49 35.73 -43.92
C ASP A 395 -2.01 35.03 -42.65
N ASP A 396 -2.53 35.80 -41.68
CA ASP A 396 -3.05 35.30 -40.38
C ASP A 396 -4.22 34.29 -40.53
N LEU A 397 -4.97 34.37 -41.64
CA LEU A 397 -5.98 33.36 -42.01
C LEU A 397 -5.34 32.01 -42.38
N VAL A 398 -4.24 32.03 -43.14
CA VAL A 398 -3.51 30.81 -43.53
C VAL A 398 -2.82 30.21 -42.30
N LEU A 399 -2.25 31.05 -41.42
CA LEU A 399 -1.73 30.60 -40.13
C LEU A 399 -2.81 29.92 -39.29
N SER A 400 -4.05 30.44 -39.29
CA SER A 400 -5.18 29.83 -38.60
C SER A 400 -5.56 28.46 -39.20
N GLY A 401 -5.52 28.32 -40.53
CA GLY A 401 -5.72 27.04 -41.22
C GLY A 401 -4.63 26.01 -40.89
N ILE A 402 -3.37 26.41 -40.86
CA ILE A 402 -2.24 25.54 -40.46
C ILE A 402 -2.43 25.06 -39.02
N PHE A 403 -2.81 25.97 -38.11
CA PHE A 403 -3.03 25.62 -36.71
C PHE A 403 -4.20 24.65 -36.50
N LEU A 404 -5.25 24.76 -37.33
CA LEU A 404 -6.36 23.81 -37.30
C LEU A 404 -5.87 22.38 -37.57
N VAL A 405 -5.00 22.19 -38.57
CA VAL A 405 -4.40 20.87 -38.88
C VAL A 405 -3.57 20.37 -37.70
N ILE A 406 -2.75 21.23 -37.09
CA ILE A 406 -1.95 20.90 -35.90
C ILE A 406 -2.86 20.49 -34.73
N THR A 407 -3.99 21.17 -34.56
CA THR A 407 -4.95 20.89 -33.49
C THR A 407 -5.68 19.55 -33.72
N LEU A 408 -6.02 19.21 -34.97
CA LEU A 408 -6.56 17.88 -35.30
C LEU A 408 -5.55 16.77 -35.01
N TYR A 409 -4.27 16.98 -35.34
CA TYR A 409 -3.19 16.06 -34.96
C TYR A 409 -3.07 15.95 -33.42
N TRP A 410 -3.21 17.06 -32.70
CA TRP A 410 -3.20 17.06 -31.24
C TRP A 410 -4.37 16.24 -30.66
N ILE A 411 -5.58 16.33 -31.20
CA ILE A 411 -6.71 15.48 -30.81
C ILE A 411 -6.37 13.99 -30.99
N PHE A 412 -5.76 13.63 -32.13
CA PHE A 412 -5.33 12.25 -32.39
C PHE A 412 -4.31 11.75 -31.35
N VAL A 413 -3.29 12.56 -31.04
CA VAL A 413 -2.29 12.23 -30.02
C VAL A 413 -2.93 12.10 -28.63
N ALA A 414 -3.90 12.96 -28.29
CA ALA A 414 -4.63 12.90 -27.03
C ALA A 414 -5.40 11.58 -26.86
N VAL A 415 -6.12 11.14 -27.89
CA VAL A 415 -6.84 9.87 -27.88
C VAL A 415 -5.86 8.68 -27.74
N LYS A 416 -4.74 8.71 -28.46
CA LYS A 416 -3.70 7.67 -28.38
C LYS A 416 -3.01 7.63 -27.01
N GLY A 417 -2.72 8.78 -26.42
CA GLY A 417 -2.12 8.92 -25.09
C GLY A 417 -3.00 8.30 -24.01
N GLN A 418 -4.32 8.52 -24.08
CA GLN A 418 -5.28 7.88 -23.18
C GLN A 418 -5.26 6.35 -23.29
N GLY A 419 -5.20 5.80 -24.51
CA GLY A 419 -5.10 4.36 -24.72
C GLY A 419 -3.83 3.77 -24.10
N ALA A 420 -2.71 4.47 -24.21
CA ALA A 420 -1.43 4.06 -23.62
C ALA A 420 -1.47 4.08 -22.08
N TYR A 421 -2.10 5.09 -21.47
CA TYR A 421 -2.34 5.15 -20.03
C TYR A 421 -3.12 3.93 -19.53
N LYS A 422 -4.28 3.66 -20.14
CA LYS A 422 -5.11 2.50 -19.77
C LYS A 422 -4.36 1.18 -19.91
N LYS A 423 -3.54 1.07 -20.96
CA LYS A 423 -2.73 -0.13 -21.20
C LYS A 423 -1.70 -0.35 -20.10
N ILE A 424 -0.95 0.67 -19.68
CA ILE A 424 0.04 0.52 -18.59
C ILE A 424 -0.61 0.20 -17.25
N VAL A 425 -1.72 0.87 -16.93
CA VAL A 425 -2.47 0.58 -15.70
C VAL A 425 -2.94 -0.88 -15.68
N ARG A 426 -3.39 -1.40 -16.83
CA ARG A 426 -3.83 -2.79 -16.97
C ARG A 426 -2.67 -3.79 -16.99
N ASP A 427 -1.59 -3.48 -17.67
CA ASP A 427 -0.45 -4.38 -17.87
C ASP A 427 0.51 -4.39 -16.65
N ARG A 428 0.34 -3.45 -15.71
CA ARG A 428 0.99 -3.45 -14.39
C ARG A 428 0.42 -4.46 -13.40
N VAL A 429 -0.60 -5.24 -13.77
CA VAL A 429 -1.04 -6.37 -12.95
C VAL A 429 0.18 -7.24 -12.64
N PHE A 430 0.47 -7.25 -11.36
CA PHE A 430 1.75 -7.42 -10.72
C PHE A 430 2.34 -8.82 -10.92
N ALA A 431 3.60 -8.88 -11.36
CA ALA A 431 4.39 -10.10 -11.29
C ALA A 431 4.82 -10.32 -9.84
N PHE A 432 4.16 -11.24 -9.14
CA PHE A 432 4.53 -11.62 -7.78
C PHE A 432 5.43 -12.86 -7.77
N PRO A 433 6.40 -12.91 -6.85
CA PRO A 433 7.21 -14.10 -6.65
C PRO A 433 6.29 -15.24 -6.17
N GLN A 434 6.27 -16.34 -6.92
CA GLN A 434 5.65 -17.58 -6.45
C GLN A 434 6.40 -18.04 -5.20
N LYS A 435 5.68 -18.31 -4.10
CA LYS A 435 6.26 -19.06 -2.97
C LYS A 435 6.77 -20.39 -3.50
N THR A 436 8.07 -20.60 -3.43
CA THR A 436 8.73 -21.87 -3.72
C THR A 436 8.14 -22.94 -2.80
N VAL A 437 7.35 -23.85 -3.36
CA VAL A 437 6.91 -25.06 -2.68
C VAL A 437 8.16 -25.85 -2.31
N PHE A 438 8.38 -26.07 -1.02
CA PHE A 438 9.50 -26.83 -0.49
C PHE A 438 9.45 -28.24 -1.09
N LYS A 439 10.37 -28.54 -2.01
CA LYS A 439 10.59 -29.91 -2.49
C LYS A 439 11.46 -30.61 -1.45
N ALA A 440 10.85 -31.42 -0.60
CA ALA A 440 11.59 -32.40 0.19
C ALA A 440 12.35 -33.30 -0.80
N THR A 441 13.66 -33.08 -0.90
CA THR A 441 14.51 -33.79 -1.84
C THR A 441 14.97 -35.06 -1.14
N VAL A 442 14.20 -36.14 -1.30
CA VAL A 442 14.64 -37.48 -0.89
C VAL A 442 15.82 -37.86 -1.78
N LYS A 443 16.99 -38.12 -1.19
CA LYS A 443 18.17 -38.65 -1.90
C LYS A 443 17.76 -39.89 -2.70
N GLU A 444 17.88 -39.84 -4.02
CA GLU A 444 17.70 -41.01 -4.88
C GLU A 444 18.91 -41.94 -4.71
N SER A 445 18.72 -43.04 -3.99
CA SER A 445 19.60 -44.20 -4.06
C SER A 445 19.10 -45.13 -5.17
N THR A 446 19.94 -45.35 -6.19
CA THR A 446 19.73 -46.36 -7.23
C THR A 446 19.86 -47.75 -6.61
N VAL A 447 18.74 -48.33 -6.21
CA VAL A 447 18.62 -49.70 -5.70
C VAL A 447 18.35 -50.65 -6.88
N GLU A 448 19.10 -51.74 -6.99
CA GLU A 448 18.85 -52.81 -7.96
C GLU A 448 17.48 -53.46 -7.71
N GLN A 449 16.65 -53.56 -8.76
CA GLN A 449 15.28 -54.06 -8.64
C GLN A 449 15.25 -55.59 -8.44
N PRO A 450 14.72 -56.11 -7.32
CA PRO A 450 14.56 -57.54 -7.12
C PRO A 450 13.50 -58.13 -8.08
N ALA A 451 13.67 -59.41 -8.46
CA ALA A 451 12.72 -60.14 -9.29
C ALA A 451 11.35 -60.21 -8.61
N TYR A 452 10.26 -60.05 -9.38
CA TYR A 452 8.92 -59.88 -8.82
C TYR A 452 8.44 -61.01 -7.91
N GLU A 453 8.94 -62.23 -8.14
CA GLU A 453 8.64 -63.44 -7.36
C GLU A 453 9.23 -63.41 -5.95
N ARG A 454 10.26 -62.59 -5.68
CA ARG A 454 10.87 -62.44 -4.34
C ARG A 454 10.21 -61.37 -3.47
N PHE A 455 9.27 -60.56 -3.99
CA PHE A 455 8.63 -59.52 -3.18
C PHE A 455 7.80 -60.08 -2.03
N SER A 456 7.14 -61.24 -2.19
CA SER A 456 6.38 -61.87 -1.11
C SER A 456 7.23 -62.20 0.11
N ASP A 457 8.49 -62.59 -0.14
CA ASP A 457 9.43 -63.02 0.89
C ASP A 457 10.09 -61.81 1.55
N LEU A 458 10.40 -60.77 0.78
CA LEU A 458 10.99 -59.53 1.30
C LEU A 458 10.00 -58.74 2.17
N ILE A 459 8.70 -58.74 1.86
CA ILE A 459 7.67 -58.02 2.64
C ILE A 459 7.45 -58.67 4.01
N THR A 460 7.61 -59.99 4.11
CA THR A 460 7.42 -60.74 5.36
C THR A 460 8.73 -60.99 6.11
N SER A 461 9.87 -60.53 5.58
CA SER A 461 11.18 -60.65 6.23
C SER A 461 11.20 -59.97 7.61
N SER A 462 11.88 -60.59 8.57
CA SER A 462 12.13 -60.00 9.89
C SER A 462 13.06 -58.79 9.81
N SER A 463 13.90 -58.69 8.77
CA SER A 463 14.82 -57.59 8.57
C SER A 463 14.12 -56.33 8.07
N GLU A 464 14.32 -55.20 8.76
CA GLU A 464 13.82 -53.88 8.35
C GLU A 464 14.33 -53.48 6.95
N SER A 465 15.63 -53.69 6.71
CA SER A 465 16.28 -53.32 5.45
C SER A 465 15.65 -54.02 4.23
N ASP A 466 15.24 -55.27 4.38
CA ASP A 466 14.57 -56.04 3.31
C ASP A 466 13.18 -55.47 2.98
N ARG A 467 12.41 -55.11 4.02
CA ARG A 467 11.08 -54.51 3.86
C ARG A 467 11.17 -53.09 3.28
N TYR A 468 12.19 -52.33 3.68
CA TYR A 468 12.51 -51.02 3.09
C TYR A 468 12.87 -51.13 1.61
N LEU A 469 13.72 -52.08 1.24
CA LEU A 469 14.09 -52.37 -0.14
C LEU A 469 12.87 -52.80 -0.97
N ALA A 470 11.99 -53.61 -0.39
CA ALA A 470 10.73 -54.00 -1.02
C ALA A 470 9.83 -52.78 -1.32
N ALA A 471 9.61 -51.91 -0.33
CA ALA A 471 8.82 -50.70 -0.48
C ALA A 471 9.42 -49.76 -1.55
N SER A 472 10.73 -49.51 -1.48
CA SER A 472 11.46 -48.61 -2.37
C SER A 472 11.46 -49.08 -3.83
N SER A 473 11.58 -50.38 -4.05
CA SER A 473 11.61 -50.97 -5.40
C SER A 473 10.23 -50.94 -6.10
N LEU A 474 9.13 -50.93 -5.34
CA LEU A 474 7.77 -50.89 -5.88
C LEU A 474 7.39 -49.54 -6.49
N ARG A 475 8.15 -48.48 -6.19
CA ARG A 475 7.94 -47.09 -6.63
C ARG A 475 7.85 -46.94 -8.16
N GLN A 476 8.63 -47.73 -8.92
CA GLN A 476 8.68 -47.69 -10.39
C GLN A 476 7.91 -48.84 -11.06
N SER A 477 7.19 -49.66 -10.29
CA SER A 477 6.51 -50.83 -10.85
C SER A 477 5.37 -50.41 -11.79
N ARG A 478 5.40 -50.92 -13.03
CA ARG A 478 4.31 -50.74 -13.99
C ARG A 478 3.20 -51.78 -13.85
N ARG A 479 3.35 -52.77 -12.94
CA ARG A 479 2.38 -53.86 -12.78
C ARG A 479 1.18 -53.40 -11.97
N PHE A 480 -0.02 -53.73 -12.44
CA PHE A 480 -1.26 -53.33 -11.78
C PHE A 480 -1.34 -53.84 -10.34
N MET A 481 -0.96 -55.09 -10.07
CA MET A 481 -1.12 -55.74 -8.76
C MET A 481 -0.09 -55.30 -7.70
N SER A 482 0.88 -54.46 -8.06
CA SER A 482 1.94 -54.02 -7.13
C SER A 482 1.42 -53.23 -5.93
N TYR A 483 0.23 -52.62 -6.02
CA TYR A 483 -0.37 -51.93 -4.87
C TYR A 483 -0.67 -52.89 -3.70
N LYS A 484 -0.98 -54.17 -3.96
CA LYS A 484 -1.32 -55.13 -2.90
C LYS A 484 -0.16 -55.36 -1.93
N PHE A 485 1.07 -55.26 -2.44
CA PHE A 485 2.28 -55.41 -1.66
C PHE A 485 2.58 -54.19 -0.76
N LEU A 486 2.09 -53.00 -1.14
CA LEU A 486 2.27 -51.79 -0.35
C LEU A 486 1.28 -51.69 0.82
N ILE A 487 0.11 -52.31 0.72
CA ILE A 487 -0.91 -52.29 1.80
C ILE A 487 -0.33 -52.73 3.16
N PRO A 488 0.32 -53.91 3.29
CA PRO A 488 0.91 -54.31 4.57
C PRO A 488 2.09 -53.41 4.99
N LEU A 489 2.90 -52.92 4.04
CA LEU A 489 4.04 -52.05 4.32
C LEU A 489 3.62 -50.64 4.81
N LEU A 490 2.46 -50.14 4.40
CA LEU A 490 1.86 -48.90 4.95
C LEU A 490 1.45 -49.04 6.42
N GLN A 491 1.37 -50.26 6.94
CA GLN A 491 1.07 -50.57 8.32
C GLN A 491 2.27 -51.17 9.08
N ASP A 492 3.49 -51.10 8.51
CA ASP A 492 4.69 -51.68 9.12
C ASP A 492 4.95 -51.13 10.53
N ARG A 493 5.69 -51.88 11.34
CA ARG A 493 6.10 -51.44 12.68
C ARG A 493 7.22 -50.40 12.59
N ASP A 494 8.05 -50.52 11.56
CA ASP A 494 9.14 -49.60 11.32
C ASP A 494 8.70 -48.33 10.57
N PRO A 495 9.02 -47.13 11.09
CA PRO A 495 8.65 -45.87 10.45
C PRO A 495 9.32 -45.63 9.09
N HIS A 496 10.59 -46.01 8.89
CA HIS A 496 11.31 -45.79 7.64
C HIS A 496 10.75 -46.66 6.50
N VAL A 497 10.35 -47.89 6.82
CA VAL A 497 9.63 -48.77 5.88
C VAL A 497 8.29 -48.15 5.48
N ARG A 498 7.53 -47.59 6.45
CA ARG A 498 6.28 -46.88 6.15
C ARG A 498 6.51 -45.66 5.25
N GLU A 499 7.51 -44.84 5.55
CA GLU A 499 7.85 -43.66 4.74
C GLU A 499 8.13 -44.06 3.29
N ALA A 500 8.94 -45.09 3.07
CA ALA A 500 9.20 -45.64 1.75
C ALA A 500 7.92 -46.15 1.06
N ALA A 501 7.04 -46.82 1.81
CA ALA A 501 5.77 -47.33 1.29
C ALA A 501 4.79 -46.21 0.91
N ILE A 502 4.74 -45.11 1.67
CA ILE A 502 3.94 -43.92 1.39
C ILE A 502 4.41 -43.27 0.08
N VAL A 503 5.72 -43.07 -0.06
CA VAL A 503 6.31 -42.49 -1.28
C VAL A 503 6.03 -43.37 -2.50
N ALA A 504 6.24 -44.69 -2.38
CA ALA A 504 5.94 -45.65 -3.45
C ALA A 504 4.46 -45.65 -3.84
N SER A 505 3.56 -45.57 -2.84
CA SER A 505 2.12 -45.49 -3.06
C SER A 505 1.71 -44.25 -3.85
N GLY A 506 2.33 -43.11 -3.55
CA GLY A 506 2.12 -41.85 -4.26
C GLY A 506 2.57 -41.89 -5.71
N ASP A 507 3.63 -42.63 -6.03
CA ASP A 507 4.11 -42.77 -7.42
C ASP A 507 3.29 -43.76 -8.24
N LEU A 508 2.71 -44.79 -7.61
CA LEU A 508 1.78 -45.71 -8.27
C LEU A 508 0.41 -45.08 -8.57
N LYS A 509 -0.02 -44.07 -7.79
CA LYS A 509 -1.27 -43.31 -7.98
C LYS A 509 -2.53 -44.17 -8.09
N ARG A 510 -2.59 -45.27 -7.32
CA ARG A 510 -3.70 -46.23 -7.36
C ARG A 510 -4.79 -45.87 -6.36
N LYS A 511 -6.05 -45.92 -6.80
CA LYS A 511 -7.22 -45.57 -5.98
C LYS A 511 -7.40 -46.50 -4.78
N GLU A 512 -6.91 -47.74 -4.91
CA GLU A 512 -6.95 -48.77 -3.89
C GLU A 512 -6.05 -48.43 -2.68
N LEU A 513 -5.04 -47.58 -2.86
CA LEU A 513 -4.11 -47.16 -1.81
C LEU A 513 -4.59 -45.91 -1.06
N TRP A 514 -5.56 -45.17 -1.60
CA TRP A 514 -6.01 -43.90 -1.01
C TRP A 514 -6.54 -44.06 0.43
N PRO A 515 -7.37 -45.07 0.79
CA PRO A 515 -7.83 -45.23 2.17
C PRO A 515 -6.67 -45.32 3.17
N TYR A 516 -5.65 -46.10 2.85
CA TYR A 516 -4.46 -46.29 3.67
C TYR A 516 -3.60 -45.02 3.75
N LEU A 517 -3.48 -44.25 2.67
CA LEU A 517 -2.81 -42.96 2.67
C LEU A 517 -3.57 -41.90 3.49
N PHE A 518 -4.91 -41.92 3.47
CA PHE A 518 -5.72 -41.04 4.32
C PHE A 518 -5.60 -41.39 5.80
N GLU A 519 -5.46 -42.68 6.15
CA GLU A 519 -5.14 -43.09 7.53
C GLU A 519 -3.80 -42.52 8.00
N GLN A 520 -2.79 -42.43 7.12
CA GLN A 520 -1.50 -41.82 7.48
C GLN A 520 -1.60 -40.29 7.70
N LEU A 521 -2.60 -39.59 7.15
CA LEU A 521 -2.77 -38.14 7.41
C LEU A 521 -3.20 -37.83 8.85
N ASP A 522 -3.86 -38.77 9.52
CA ASP A 522 -4.20 -38.66 10.94
C ASP A 522 -2.92 -38.72 11.80
N GLN A 523 -1.86 -39.35 11.30
CA GLN A 523 -0.58 -39.44 11.98
C GLN A 523 0.32 -38.28 11.57
N ASP A 524 0.57 -37.40 12.53
CA ASP A 524 1.36 -36.19 12.34
C ASP A 524 2.73 -36.44 11.69
N ARG A 525 3.50 -37.43 12.18
CA ARG A 525 4.79 -37.84 11.59
C ARG A 525 4.75 -38.09 10.09
N PHE A 526 3.66 -38.66 9.57
CA PHE A 526 3.54 -39.06 8.17
C PHE A 526 2.72 -38.07 7.33
N TYR A 527 2.19 -37.00 7.91
CA TYR A 527 1.29 -36.06 7.25
C TYR A 527 1.90 -35.46 5.98
N ALA A 528 3.13 -34.93 6.06
CA ALA A 528 3.76 -34.26 4.93
C ALA A 528 3.98 -35.22 3.74
N LEU A 529 4.48 -36.43 4.01
CA LEU A 529 4.72 -37.46 2.99
C LEU A 529 3.41 -38.00 2.40
N ALA A 530 2.42 -38.29 3.24
CA ALA A 530 1.12 -38.77 2.81
C ALA A 530 0.37 -37.71 1.99
N SER A 531 0.46 -36.43 2.39
CA SER A 531 -0.09 -35.30 1.63
C SER A 531 0.54 -35.21 0.24
N GLN A 532 1.88 -35.25 0.14
CA GLN A 532 2.57 -35.25 -1.16
C GLN A 532 2.19 -36.46 -2.02
N ALA A 533 2.11 -37.66 -1.43
CA ALA A 533 1.71 -38.88 -2.12
C ALA A 533 0.27 -38.80 -2.68
N LEU A 534 -0.64 -38.22 -1.89
CA LEU A 534 -2.03 -37.98 -2.31
C LEU A 534 -2.11 -36.92 -3.42
N VAL A 535 -1.39 -35.80 -3.30
CA VAL A 535 -1.36 -34.73 -4.32
C VAL A 535 -0.90 -35.27 -5.68
N LYS A 536 0.06 -36.21 -5.72
CA LYS A 536 0.51 -36.86 -6.96
C LYS A 536 -0.61 -37.57 -7.74
N SER A 537 -1.68 -38.00 -7.07
CA SER A 537 -2.85 -38.63 -7.70
C SER A 537 -3.71 -37.65 -8.51
N GLY A 538 -3.61 -36.34 -8.24
CA GLY A 538 -4.27 -35.28 -9.01
C GLY A 538 -5.79 -35.24 -8.85
N THR A 539 -6.48 -34.72 -9.88
CA THR A 539 -7.93 -34.45 -9.85
C THR A 539 -8.85 -35.62 -9.50
N PRO A 540 -8.58 -36.90 -9.88
CA PRO A 540 -9.45 -38.02 -9.51
C PRO A 540 -9.62 -38.20 -8.00
N LEU A 541 -8.65 -37.77 -7.19
CA LEU A 541 -8.68 -37.88 -5.73
C LEU A 541 -9.77 -36.97 -5.11
N LEU A 542 -10.12 -35.87 -5.77
CA LEU A 542 -11.01 -34.84 -5.21
C LEU A 542 -12.40 -35.37 -4.85
N LYS A 543 -12.93 -36.34 -5.60
CA LYS A 543 -14.22 -37.00 -5.27
C LYS A 543 -14.16 -37.74 -3.94
N GLN A 544 -13.04 -38.41 -3.66
CA GLN A 544 -12.85 -39.13 -2.41
C GLN A 544 -12.62 -38.15 -1.25
N VAL A 545 -11.86 -37.07 -1.48
CA VAL A 545 -11.67 -35.99 -0.51
C VAL A 545 -13.01 -35.35 -0.13
N GLU A 546 -13.88 -35.08 -1.11
CA GLU A 546 -15.20 -34.51 -0.84
C GLU A 546 -16.08 -35.41 0.04
N LYS A 547 -16.05 -36.73 -0.22
CA LYS A 547 -16.74 -37.72 0.61
C LYS A 547 -16.21 -37.74 2.05
N LEU A 548 -14.88 -37.76 2.21
CA LEU A 548 -14.24 -37.79 3.54
C LEU A 548 -14.48 -36.49 4.32
N PHE A 549 -14.37 -35.35 3.64
CA PHE A 549 -14.61 -34.04 4.23
C PHE A 549 -16.04 -33.92 4.78
N ALA A 550 -17.04 -34.46 4.07
CA ALA A 550 -18.43 -34.48 4.53
C ALA A 550 -18.67 -35.49 5.68
N SER A 551 -17.97 -36.62 5.70
CA SER A 551 -18.15 -37.66 6.73
C SER A 551 -17.45 -37.36 8.06
N ARG A 552 -16.40 -36.53 8.08
CA ARG A 552 -15.59 -36.23 9.28
C ARG A 552 -15.76 -34.77 9.74
N THR A 553 -16.99 -34.35 9.98
CA THR A 553 -17.30 -32.98 10.44
C THR A 553 -16.79 -32.67 11.85
N GLU A 554 -16.59 -33.69 12.69
CA GLU A 554 -16.11 -33.54 14.06
C GLU A 554 -14.60 -33.25 14.14
N ASN A 555 -13.80 -33.81 13.21
CA ASN A 555 -12.35 -33.62 13.18
C ASN A 555 -11.94 -32.45 12.26
N LYS A 556 -12.01 -31.25 12.82
CA LYS A 556 -11.73 -29.97 12.13
C LYS A 556 -10.31 -29.89 11.57
N GLN A 557 -9.33 -30.42 12.31
CA GLN A 557 -7.92 -30.37 11.92
C GLN A 557 -7.66 -31.26 10.71
N PHE A 558 -8.32 -32.43 10.64
CA PHE A 558 -8.30 -33.28 9.45
C PHE A 558 -8.94 -32.58 8.23
N GLN A 559 -10.05 -31.86 8.42
CA GLN A 559 -10.66 -31.07 7.34
C GLN A 559 -9.72 -29.97 6.80
N ILE A 560 -8.93 -29.32 7.67
CA ILE A 560 -7.91 -28.34 7.26
C ILE A 560 -6.78 -29.02 6.46
N LYS A 561 -6.30 -30.19 6.92
CA LYS A 561 -5.31 -31.02 6.19
C LYS A 561 -5.81 -31.37 4.79
N LEU A 562 -7.08 -31.76 4.64
CA LEU A 562 -7.70 -32.03 3.34
C LEU A 562 -7.77 -30.77 2.44
N LEU A 563 -8.07 -29.60 2.99
CA LEU A 563 -8.07 -28.35 2.22
C LEU A 563 -6.69 -28.01 1.64
N GLU A 564 -5.62 -28.30 2.37
CA GLU A 564 -4.24 -28.09 1.87
C GLU A 564 -3.93 -29.02 0.68
N ILE A 565 -4.40 -30.27 0.72
CA ILE A 565 -4.30 -31.21 -0.41
C ILE A 565 -5.06 -30.68 -1.61
N VAL A 566 -6.30 -30.19 -1.41
CA VAL A 566 -7.11 -29.61 -2.50
C VAL A 566 -6.43 -28.39 -3.11
N LYS A 567 -5.86 -27.51 -2.28
CA LYS A 567 -5.09 -26.34 -2.74
C LYS A 567 -3.89 -26.78 -3.59
N SER A 568 -3.16 -27.80 -3.16
CA SER A 568 -1.95 -28.29 -3.81
C SER A 568 -2.21 -29.02 -5.13
N ILE A 569 -3.33 -29.73 -5.27
CA ILE A 569 -3.76 -30.33 -6.55
C ILE A 569 -4.10 -29.23 -7.58
N ALA A 570 -4.68 -28.13 -7.11
CA ALA A 570 -5.11 -26.98 -7.91
C ALA A 570 -6.09 -27.34 -9.04
N GLY A 571 -6.52 -26.32 -9.80
CA GLY A 571 -7.43 -26.49 -10.95
C GLY A 571 -8.92 -26.27 -10.65
N VAL A 572 -9.75 -26.40 -11.69
CA VAL A 572 -11.17 -25.98 -11.68
C VAL A 572 -12.01 -26.76 -10.67
N GLU A 573 -11.75 -28.06 -10.51
CA GLU A 573 -12.47 -28.93 -9.58
C GLU A 573 -12.10 -28.62 -8.12
N GLY A 574 -10.82 -28.35 -7.84
CA GLY A 574 -10.37 -27.91 -6.51
C GLY A 574 -10.98 -26.56 -6.13
N ILE A 575 -10.99 -25.59 -7.06
CA ILE A 575 -11.66 -24.30 -6.86
C ILE A 575 -13.16 -24.50 -6.60
N ARG A 576 -13.84 -25.39 -7.34
CA ARG A 576 -15.27 -25.69 -7.12
C ARG A 576 -15.51 -26.24 -5.71
N PHE A 577 -14.65 -27.14 -5.24
CA PHE A 577 -14.73 -27.68 -3.88
C PHE A 577 -14.54 -26.59 -2.81
N LEU A 578 -13.54 -25.72 -2.99
CA LEU A 578 -13.31 -24.59 -2.08
C LEU A 578 -14.50 -23.62 -2.07
N ARG A 579 -15.04 -23.27 -3.25
CA ARG A 579 -16.22 -22.42 -3.37
C ARG A 579 -17.43 -22.99 -2.63
N LYS A 580 -17.70 -24.29 -2.75
CA LYS A 580 -18.80 -24.96 -2.04
C LYS A 580 -18.70 -24.81 -0.51
N ASN A 581 -17.49 -24.64 0.02
CA ASN A 581 -17.21 -24.54 1.44
C ASN A 581 -16.92 -23.10 1.93
N MET A 582 -17.15 -22.08 1.11
CA MET A 582 -16.88 -20.67 1.49
C MET A 582 -17.79 -20.16 2.63
N SER A 583 -18.96 -20.76 2.82
CA SER A 583 -19.93 -20.41 3.86
C SER A 583 -19.94 -21.45 4.99
N ASN A 584 -18.84 -22.16 5.21
CA ASN A 584 -18.75 -23.16 6.28
C ASN A 584 -18.95 -22.49 7.67
N PRO A 585 -19.74 -23.09 8.58
CA PRO A 585 -19.98 -22.52 9.91
C PRO A 585 -18.72 -22.44 10.78
N ASN A 586 -17.69 -23.23 10.48
CA ASN A 586 -16.44 -23.21 11.20
C ASN A 586 -15.51 -22.11 10.65
N ARG A 587 -15.15 -21.15 11.52
CA ARG A 587 -14.21 -20.07 11.25
C ARG A 587 -12.90 -20.54 10.62
N LEU A 588 -12.23 -21.56 11.19
CA LEU A 588 -10.91 -21.99 10.73
C LEU A 588 -10.96 -22.58 9.31
N ILE A 589 -12.04 -23.32 9.01
CA ILE A 589 -12.26 -23.90 7.69
C ILE A 589 -12.57 -22.79 6.69
N LYS A 590 -13.47 -21.88 7.03
CA LYS A 590 -13.83 -20.72 6.21
C LYS A 590 -12.60 -19.87 5.88
N GLU A 591 -11.78 -19.56 6.89
CA GLU A 591 -10.52 -18.84 6.73
C GLU A 591 -9.59 -19.60 5.77
N LYS A 592 -9.33 -20.88 6.04
CA LYS A 592 -8.45 -21.71 5.20
C LYS A 592 -8.92 -21.77 3.74
N VAL A 593 -10.22 -21.82 3.50
CA VAL A 593 -10.83 -21.76 2.17
C VAL A 593 -10.52 -20.42 1.49
N LEU A 594 -10.71 -19.29 2.17
CA LEU A 594 -10.42 -17.96 1.63
C LEU A 594 -8.93 -17.80 1.28
N PHE A 595 -8.03 -18.21 2.18
CA PHE A 595 -6.59 -18.24 1.92
C PHE A 595 -6.23 -19.10 0.71
N SER A 596 -6.84 -20.29 0.60
CA SER A 596 -6.59 -21.20 -0.52
C SER A 596 -7.10 -20.64 -1.85
N LEU A 597 -8.26 -19.97 -1.85
CA LEU A 597 -8.80 -19.31 -3.04
C LEU A 597 -7.90 -18.15 -3.50
N ARG A 598 -7.40 -17.34 -2.56
CA ARG A 598 -6.42 -16.28 -2.83
C ARG A 598 -5.13 -16.85 -3.42
N ASP A 599 -4.55 -17.88 -2.79
CA ASP A 599 -3.30 -18.51 -3.24
C ASP A 599 -3.41 -19.07 -4.67
N LEU A 600 -4.60 -19.54 -5.04
CA LEU A 600 -4.92 -20.01 -6.39
C LEU A 600 -5.25 -18.89 -7.39
N GLY A 601 -5.23 -17.62 -6.95
CA GLY A 601 -5.55 -16.46 -7.79
C GLY A 601 -7.01 -16.41 -8.25
N TYR A 602 -7.93 -16.99 -7.48
CA TYR A 602 -9.36 -17.00 -7.80
C TYR A 602 -9.94 -15.58 -7.77
N SER A 603 -10.87 -15.30 -8.69
CA SER A 603 -11.64 -14.05 -8.71
C SER A 603 -13.13 -14.37 -8.62
N ALA A 604 -13.82 -13.71 -7.69
CA ALA A 604 -15.22 -13.96 -7.38
C ALA A 604 -16.14 -13.73 -8.60
N THR A 605 -17.11 -14.62 -8.77
CA THR A 605 -18.16 -14.47 -9.78
C THR A 605 -19.19 -13.43 -9.36
N VAL A 606 -19.96 -12.87 -10.31
CA VAL A 606 -20.97 -11.83 -10.03
C VAL A 606 -21.97 -12.25 -8.94
N THR A 607 -22.36 -13.52 -8.90
CA THR A 607 -23.27 -14.06 -7.89
C THR A 607 -22.67 -14.13 -6.49
N GLU A 608 -21.35 -14.18 -6.38
CA GLU A 608 -20.63 -14.29 -5.10
C GLU A 608 -20.14 -12.93 -4.58
N GLN A 609 -20.16 -11.89 -5.42
CA GLN A 609 -19.66 -10.56 -5.05
C GLN A 609 -20.37 -10.02 -3.80
N GLN A 610 -21.69 -10.19 -3.70
CA GLN A 610 -22.46 -9.73 -2.55
C GLN A 610 -22.02 -10.42 -1.25
N PHE A 611 -21.75 -11.72 -1.32
CA PHE A 611 -21.26 -12.49 -0.17
C PHE A 611 -19.91 -11.95 0.32
N PHE A 612 -18.95 -11.76 -0.58
CA PHE A 612 -17.63 -11.22 -0.21
C PHE A 612 -17.69 -9.76 0.26
N LEU A 613 -18.55 -8.92 -0.32
CA LEU A 613 -18.76 -7.55 0.16
C LEU A 613 -19.31 -7.52 1.58
N GLN A 614 -20.25 -8.42 1.90
CA GLN A 614 -20.77 -8.56 3.26
C GLN A 614 -19.70 -9.06 4.24
N GLU A 615 -18.89 -10.05 3.84
CA GLU A 615 -17.77 -10.50 4.67
C GLU A 615 -16.73 -9.40 4.91
N PHE A 616 -16.41 -8.62 3.88
CA PHE A 616 -15.52 -7.46 4.02
C PHE A 616 -16.09 -6.44 5.01
N GLU A 617 -17.37 -6.11 4.91
CA GLU A 617 -18.05 -5.20 5.83
C GLU A 617 -18.03 -5.72 7.27
N ASP A 618 -18.30 -7.01 7.47
CA ASP A 618 -18.21 -7.65 8.79
C ASP A 618 -16.80 -7.56 9.39
N TYR A 619 -15.75 -7.77 8.58
CA TYR A 619 -14.37 -7.61 9.03
C TYR A 619 -14.06 -6.15 9.39
N MET A 620 -14.46 -5.18 8.57
CA MET A 620 -14.24 -3.76 8.86
C MET A 620 -15.01 -3.29 10.10
N SER A 621 -16.23 -3.78 10.30
CA SER A 621 -17.04 -3.55 11.51
C SER A 621 -16.38 -4.15 12.76
N THR A 622 -15.84 -5.37 12.65
CA THR A 622 -15.11 -6.01 13.75
C THR A 622 -13.79 -5.29 14.05
N TYR A 623 -13.10 -4.76 13.02
CA TYR A 623 -11.90 -3.95 13.18
C TYR A 623 -12.20 -2.64 13.92
N ALA A 624 -13.27 -1.93 13.53
CA ALA A 624 -13.73 -0.73 14.20
C ALA A 624 -14.12 -1.00 15.68
N TRP A 625 -14.75 -2.14 15.94
CA TRP A 625 -15.03 -2.60 17.31
C TRP A 625 -13.74 -2.85 18.09
N ALA A 626 -12.73 -3.51 17.50
CA ALA A 626 -11.44 -3.77 18.18
C ALA A 626 -10.70 -2.47 18.53
N LEU A 627 -10.74 -1.47 17.64
CA LEU A 627 -10.22 -0.13 17.94
C LEU A 627 -10.96 0.54 19.11
N ALA A 628 -12.30 0.41 19.16
CA ALA A 628 -13.08 0.95 20.26
C ALA A 628 -12.76 0.24 21.59
N VAL A 629 -12.53 -1.08 21.55
CA VAL A 629 -12.10 -1.87 22.71
C VAL A 629 -10.76 -1.36 23.24
N GLN A 630 -9.74 -1.23 22.38
CA GLN A 630 -8.42 -0.73 22.79
C GLN A 630 -8.50 0.69 23.36
N ASN A 631 -9.29 1.57 22.74
CA ASN A 631 -9.49 2.94 23.24
C ASN A 631 -10.18 2.99 24.61
N ASP A 632 -11.12 2.09 24.89
CA ASP A 632 -11.82 2.06 26.17
C ASP A 632 -10.98 1.45 27.29
N LEU A 633 -10.09 0.51 26.95
CA LEU A 633 -9.21 -0.18 27.90
C LEU A 633 -7.87 0.53 28.14
N SER A 634 -7.45 1.45 27.26
CA SER A 634 -6.13 2.11 27.31
C SER A 634 -5.86 2.91 28.58
N HIS A 635 -6.91 3.29 29.32
CA HIS A 635 -6.75 4.00 30.58
C HIS A 635 -6.34 3.06 31.74
N ASP A 636 -6.88 1.84 31.74
CA ASP A 636 -6.72 0.88 32.84
C ASP A 636 -5.63 -0.16 32.56
N TYR A 637 -5.31 -0.39 31.27
CA TYR A 637 -4.31 -1.36 30.84
C TYR A 637 -3.21 -0.69 30.02
N ALA A 638 -1.95 -0.97 30.37
CA ALA A 638 -0.80 -0.55 29.57
C ALA A 638 -0.73 -1.31 28.23
N ASP A 639 -0.12 -0.69 27.22
CA ASP A 639 -0.01 -1.26 25.86
C ASP A 639 0.69 -2.63 25.81
N TYR A 640 1.64 -2.88 26.73
CA TYR A 640 2.37 -4.14 26.86
C TYR A 640 1.66 -5.20 27.71
N SER A 641 0.45 -4.91 28.22
CA SER A 641 -0.36 -5.91 28.92
C SER A 641 -0.75 -7.05 27.97
N GLN A 642 -0.90 -8.26 28.53
CA GLN A 642 -1.24 -9.44 27.73
C GLN A 642 -2.56 -9.26 26.96
N LEU A 643 -3.53 -8.55 27.54
CA LEU A 643 -4.79 -8.22 26.89
C LEU A 643 -4.60 -7.29 25.69
N MET A 644 -3.87 -6.18 25.86
CA MET A 644 -3.65 -5.20 24.79
C MET A 644 -2.85 -5.78 23.62
N VAL A 645 -1.79 -6.55 23.91
CA VAL A 645 -1.01 -7.28 22.89
C VAL A 645 -1.87 -8.29 22.14
N SER A 646 -2.73 -9.03 22.85
CA SER A 646 -3.64 -9.98 22.21
C SER A 646 -4.67 -9.27 21.33
N LEU A 647 -5.19 -8.12 21.73
CA LEU A 647 -6.15 -7.33 20.96
C LEU A 647 -5.51 -6.70 19.72
N GLU A 648 -4.27 -6.23 19.82
CA GLU A 648 -3.51 -5.71 18.67
C GLU A 648 -3.33 -6.81 17.61
N ARG A 649 -2.99 -8.03 18.05
CA ARG A 649 -2.85 -9.19 17.16
C ARG A 649 -4.17 -9.57 16.49
N GLU A 650 -5.29 -9.56 17.21
CA GLU A 650 -6.61 -9.77 16.62
C GLU A 650 -6.92 -8.70 15.57
N LYS A 651 -6.67 -7.44 15.89
CA LYS A 651 -6.89 -6.31 14.98
C LYS A 651 -6.09 -6.49 13.68
N ASP A 652 -4.83 -6.86 13.77
CA ASP A 652 -3.95 -7.08 12.62
C ASP A 652 -4.40 -8.28 11.77
N GLN A 653 -4.85 -9.36 12.40
CA GLN A 653 -5.42 -10.50 11.68
C GLN A 653 -6.75 -10.14 10.99
N ILE A 654 -7.60 -9.33 11.63
CA ILE A 654 -8.88 -8.91 11.06
C ILE A 654 -8.65 -8.08 9.79
N ILE A 655 -7.72 -7.11 9.84
CA ILE A 655 -7.46 -6.27 8.66
C ILE A 655 -6.84 -7.09 7.53
N GLN A 656 -5.92 -8.02 7.83
CA GLN A 656 -5.39 -8.94 6.83
C GLN A 656 -6.50 -9.75 6.16
N LYS A 657 -7.48 -10.24 6.93
CA LYS A 657 -8.66 -10.96 6.37
C LYS A 657 -9.52 -10.08 5.48
N ALA A 658 -9.75 -8.83 5.88
CA ALA A 658 -10.45 -7.86 5.03
C ALA A 658 -9.74 -7.68 3.68
N PHE A 659 -8.41 -7.56 3.68
CA PHE A 659 -7.63 -7.49 2.45
C PHE A 659 -7.75 -8.77 1.61
N ILE A 660 -7.64 -9.97 2.20
CA ILE A 660 -7.81 -11.26 1.47
C ILE A 660 -9.14 -11.31 0.74
N VAL A 661 -10.22 -10.87 1.40
CA VAL A 661 -11.55 -10.82 0.78
C VAL A 661 -11.55 -9.87 -0.42
N LEU A 662 -10.91 -8.71 -0.33
CA LEU A 662 -10.75 -7.80 -1.46
C LEU A 662 -9.90 -8.41 -2.58
N GLU A 663 -8.83 -9.15 -2.28
CA GLU A 663 -8.01 -9.83 -3.30
C GLU A 663 -8.81 -10.91 -4.02
N VAL A 664 -9.63 -11.69 -3.30
CA VAL A 664 -10.52 -12.69 -3.90
C VAL A 664 -11.64 -12.02 -4.72
N LEU A 665 -12.15 -10.88 -4.26
CA LEU A 665 -13.22 -10.16 -4.93
C LEU A 665 -12.76 -9.51 -6.25
N TYR A 666 -11.60 -8.83 -6.24
CA TYR A 666 -11.08 -8.07 -7.39
C TYR A 666 -9.97 -8.83 -8.16
N GLY A 667 -9.55 -9.99 -7.66
CA GLY A 667 -8.50 -10.83 -8.23
C GLY A 667 -7.09 -10.24 -8.06
N SER A 668 -6.15 -10.74 -8.85
CA SER A 668 -4.74 -10.31 -8.90
C SER A 668 -4.51 -8.82 -9.16
N LYS A 669 -5.56 -8.07 -9.52
CA LYS A 669 -5.55 -6.61 -9.65
C LYS A 669 -5.38 -5.89 -8.31
N PHE A 670 -5.77 -6.53 -7.21
CA PHE A 670 -5.70 -6.00 -5.85
C PHE A 670 -4.97 -7.02 -4.98
N ASN A 671 -3.64 -7.13 -5.11
CA ASN A 671 -2.82 -8.00 -4.26
C ASN A 671 -1.87 -7.12 -3.44
N VAL A 672 -2.24 -6.96 -2.18
CA VAL A 672 -1.86 -5.85 -1.29
C VAL A 672 -1.28 -6.35 0.02
N ILE A 673 -1.60 -7.59 0.42
CA ILE A 673 -1.15 -8.15 1.70
C ILE A 673 0.38 -8.19 1.81
N SER A 674 1.09 -8.46 0.71
CA SER A 674 2.55 -8.48 0.71
C SER A 674 3.18 -7.12 0.99
N LEU A 675 2.44 -6.03 0.75
CA LEU A 675 2.92 -4.66 0.97
C LEU A 675 2.69 -4.22 2.41
N ILE A 676 1.58 -4.63 3.04
CA ILE A 676 1.20 -4.22 4.41
C ILE A 676 2.23 -4.68 5.46
N ASN A 677 2.86 -5.83 5.24
CA ASN A 677 3.82 -6.41 6.18
C ASN A 677 5.28 -5.96 5.92
N SER A 678 5.52 -5.00 5.01
CA SER A 678 6.86 -4.50 4.72
C SER A 678 7.26 -3.34 5.64
N ASP A 679 8.56 -3.20 5.93
CA ASP A 679 9.11 -2.14 6.80
C ASP A 679 8.89 -0.71 6.27
N GLN A 680 8.47 -0.55 5.01
CA GLN A 680 8.18 0.75 4.36
C GLN A 680 6.68 1.11 4.42
N LYS A 681 6.15 1.27 5.64
CA LYS A 681 4.71 1.45 5.90
C LYS A 681 4.08 2.70 5.23
N GLU A 682 4.83 3.80 5.06
CA GLU A 682 4.27 5.06 4.50
C GLU A 682 4.12 5.02 2.98
N ASP A 683 5.17 4.62 2.25
CA ASP A 683 5.15 4.53 0.78
C ASP A 683 4.12 3.49 0.30
N VAL A 684 3.96 2.41 1.06
CA VAL A 684 2.94 1.40 0.81
C VAL A 684 1.54 1.97 1.00
N ARG A 685 1.26 2.70 2.09
CA ARG A 685 -0.08 3.25 2.33
C ARG A 685 -0.52 4.22 1.23
N ASP A 686 0.38 5.09 0.77
CA ASP A 686 0.12 6.00 -0.35
C ASP A 686 -0.25 5.25 -1.62
N TYR A 687 0.46 4.17 -1.88
CA TYR A 687 0.20 3.29 -3.00
C TYR A 687 -1.15 2.55 -2.88
N LEU A 688 -1.50 2.08 -1.68
CA LEU A 688 -2.78 1.41 -1.43
C LEU A 688 -3.98 2.35 -1.55
N ILE A 689 -3.82 3.61 -1.16
CA ILE A 689 -4.85 4.64 -1.36
C ILE A 689 -5.05 4.88 -2.86
N GLU A 690 -3.97 4.99 -3.63
CA GLU A 690 -4.05 5.19 -5.08
C GLU A 690 -4.69 3.99 -5.80
N ILE A 691 -4.38 2.76 -5.37
CA ILE A 691 -5.07 1.56 -5.89
C ILE A 691 -6.54 1.57 -5.48
N ALA A 692 -6.84 1.87 -4.22
CA ALA A 692 -8.21 1.89 -3.70
C ALA A 692 -9.08 2.90 -4.49
N ASP A 693 -8.56 4.10 -4.74
CA ASP A 693 -9.24 5.13 -5.53
C ASP A 693 -9.48 4.71 -6.99
N LEU A 694 -8.58 3.90 -7.55
CA LEU A 694 -8.64 3.50 -8.95
C LEU A 694 -9.54 2.28 -9.20
N LEU A 695 -9.51 1.30 -8.28
CA LEU A 695 -10.08 -0.02 -8.49
C LEU A 695 -11.34 -0.29 -7.66
N LEU A 696 -11.48 0.34 -6.49
CA LEU A 696 -12.57 0.02 -5.57
C LEU A 696 -13.79 0.92 -5.80
N PRO A 697 -15.01 0.34 -5.76
CA PRO A 697 -16.24 1.12 -5.68
C PRO A 697 -16.26 2.04 -4.46
N GLU A 698 -16.98 3.17 -4.54
CA GLU A 698 -17.08 4.16 -3.47
C GLU A 698 -17.50 3.56 -2.11
N ASP A 699 -18.42 2.59 -2.08
CA ASP A 699 -18.87 1.97 -0.82
C ASP A 699 -17.72 1.23 -0.10
N VAL A 700 -16.98 0.40 -0.84
CA VAL A 700 -15.82 -0.34 -0.29
C VAL A 700 -14.71 0.61 0.10
N LYS A 701 -14.47 1.62 -0.73
CA LYS A 701 -13.45 2.64 -0.51
C LYS A 701 -13.72 3.44 0.77
N ASN A 702 -14.95 3.89 0.99
CA ASN A 702 -15.32 4.65 2.19
C ASN A 702 -15.08 3.88 3.48
N LYS A 703 -15.22 2.55 3.45
CA LYS A 703 -14.93 1.66 4.58
C LYS A 703 -13.43 1.42 4.77
N LEU A 704 -12.62 1.41 3.71
CA LEU A 704 -11.18 1.14 3.77
C LEU A 704 -10.31 2.39 4.03
N LEU A 705 -10.67 3.55 3.48
CA LEU A 705 -9.87 4.78 3.57
C LEU A 705 -9.57 5.25 4.99
N PRO A 706 -10.47 5.14 5.99
CA PRO A 706 -10.13 5.50 7.37
C PRO A 706 -8.92 4.72 7.90
N PHE A 707 -8.74 3.45 7.54
CA PHE A 707 -7.55 2.68 7.91
C PHE A 707 -6.28 3.19 7.21
N LEU A 708 -6.40 3.54 5.92
CA LEU A 708 -5.24 3.90 5.10
C LEU A 708 -4.75 5.35 5.31
N GLU A 709 -5.68 6.30 5.49
CA GLU A 709 -5.39 7.74 5.52
C GLU A 709 -5.14 8.29 6.93
N SER A 710 -5.59 7.57 7.97
CA SER A 710 -5.47 8.06 9.34
C SER A 710 -4.04 7.87 9.88
N THR A 711 -3.56 8.93 10.52
CA THR A 711 -2.23 8.96 11.13
C THR A 711 -2.23 8.49 12.58
N THR A 712 -3.34 8.68 13.29
CA THR A 712 -3.48 8.27 14.70
C THR A 712 -4.68 7.33 14.90
N PRO A 713 -4.64 6.42 15.90
CA PRO A 713 -5.77 5.55 16.23
C PRO A 713 -7.05 6.33 16.57
N ASP A 714 -6.94 7.47 17.26
CA ASP A 714 -8.08 8.31 17.62
C ASP A 714 -8.78 8.93 16.40
N GLU A 715 -8.00 9.43 15.44
CA GLU A 715 -8.51 9.95 14.17
C GLU A 715 -9.22 8.83 13.39
N MET A 716 -8.62 7.64 13.36
CA MET A 716 -9.17 6.45 12.72
C MET A 716 -10.50 6.03 13.35
N LEU A 717 -10.55 5.93 14.69
CA LEU A 717 -11.76 5.58 15.43
C LEU A 717 -12.87 6.63 15.23
N GLY A 718 -12.52 7.92 15.24
CA GLY A 718 -13.46 9.01 14.98
C GLY A 718 -14.13 8.91 13.61
N ARG A 719 -13.38 8.55 12.57
CA ARG A 719 -13.91 8.30 11.23
C ARG A 719 -14.75 7.02 11.17
N TYR A 720 -14.29 5.94 11.79
CA TYR A 720 -15.05 4.69 11.81
C TYR A 720 -16.36 4.79 12.57
N ARG A 721 -16.45 5.58 13.65
CA ARG A 721 -17.72 5.80 14.38
C ARG A 721 -18.84 6.39 13.51
N LEU A 722 -18.51 7.11 12.44
CA LEU A 722 -19.49 7.63 11.48
C LEU A 722 -20.07 6.54 10.57
N ILE A 723 -19.32 5.47 10.34
CA ILE A 723 -19.66 4.36 9.42
C ILE A 723 -20.22 3.17 10.22
N PHE A 724 -19.51 2.80 11.28
CA PHE A 724 -19.84 1.72 12.22
C PHE A 724 -19.98 2.32 13.62
N PRO A 725 -21.20 2.72 14.04
CA PRO A 725 -21.43 3.31 15.36
C PRO A 725 -20.95 2.39 16.49
N GLN A 726 -20.13 2.93 17.40
CA GLN A 726 -19.62 2.21 18.57
C GLN A 726 -19.99 2.95 19.86
N ASN A 727 -20.55 2.22 20.83
CA ASN A 727 -20.80 2.74 22.18
C ASN A 727 -19.51 2.74 22.98
N ARG A 728 -19.30 3.76 23.82
CA ARG A 728 -18.23 3.76 24.83
C ARG A 728 -18.71 2.96 26.04
N LEU A 729 -17.92 2.00 26.50
CA LEU A 729 -18.26 1.13 27.63
C LEU A 729 -17.28 1.37 28.79
N THR A 730 -17.70 0.95 29.98
CA THR A 730 -16.77 0.82 31.12
C THR A 730 -15.83 -0.36 30.87
N THR A 731 -14.71 -0.41 31.59
CA THR A 731 -13.73 -1.50 31.50
C THR A 731 -14.37 -2.86 31.78
N GLU A 732 -15.22 -2.95 32.81
CA GLU A 732 -15.94 -4.17 33.15
C GLU A 732 -16.87 -4.63 32.02
N ASP A 733 -17.70 -3.71 31.52
CA ASP A 733 -18.64 -4.00 30.43
C ASP A 733 -17.91 -4.34 29.14
N ARG A 734 -16.74 -3.73 28.90
CA ARG A 734 -15.92 -4.01 27.73
C ARG A 734 -15.27 -5.40 27.80
N LEU A 735 -14.80 -5.83 28.97
CA LEU A 735 -14.32 -7.21 29.16
C LEU A 735 -15.44 -8.22 28.91
N LYS A 736 -16.65 -7.97 29.42
CA LYS A 736 -17.83 -8.80 29.16
C LYS A 736 -18.20 -8.81 27.67
N ASP A 737 -18.12 -7.66 26.99
CA ASP A 737 -18.35 -7.53 25.54
C ASP A 737 -17.35 -8.36 24.73
N ILE A 738 -16.05 -8.36 25.10
CA ILE A 738 -15.03 -9.23 24.48
C ILE A 738 -15.40 -10.71 24.65
N ILE A 739 -15.76 -11.13 25.88
CA ILE A 739 -16.09 -12.52 26.20
C ILE A 739 -17.31 -12.99 25.40
N ASN A 740 -18.33 -12.14 25.29
CA ASN A 740 -19.60 -12.45 24.61
C ASN A 740 -19.56 -12.27 23.08
N LYS A 741 -18.52 -11.63 22.53
CA LYS A 741 -18.36 -11.44 21.07
C LYS A 741 -18.42 -12.78 20.33
N ASP A 742 -18.90 -12.82 19.09
CA ASP A 742 -18.96 -14.10 18.34
C ASP A 742 -17.59 -14.80 18.23
N TYR A 743 -17.55 -16.10 18.54
CA TYR A 743 -16.37 -16.97 18.41
C TYR A 743 -15.86 -17.07 16.97
N THR A 744 -16.70 -16.78 15.98
CA THR A 744 -16.29 -16.68 14.57
C THR A 744 -15.46 -15.43 14.27
N ARG A 745 -15.48 -14.42 15.15
CA ARG A 745 -14.87 -13.11 14.90
C ARG A 745 -13.64 -12.86 15.78
N ILE A 746 -13.69 -13.20 17.07
CA ILE A 746 -12.57 -13.04 18.02
C ILE A 746 -12.08 -14.39 18.53
N SER A 747 -10.77 -14.58 18.66
CA SER A 747 -10.22 -15.85 19.11
C SER A 747 -10.64 -16.22 20.54
N ARG A 748 -10.65 -17.52 20.80
CA ARG A 748 -10.84 -18.06 22.16
C ARG A 748 -9.73 -17.62 23.11
N TRP A 749 -8.54 -17.33 22.58
CA TRP A 749 -7.41 -16.84 23.36
C TRP A 749 -7.67 -15.45 23.94
N ALA A 750 -8.03 -14.46 23.11
CA ALA A 750 -8.33 -13.10 23.56
C ALA A 750 -9.48 -13.09 24.59
N LYS A 751 -10.48 -13.95 24.39
CA LYS A 751 -11.57 -14.16 25.37
C LYS A 751 -11.10 -14.77 26.69
N SER A 752 -10.18 -15.73 26.64
CA SER A 752 -9.64 -16.38 27.85
C SER A 752 -8.82 -15.40 28.67
N ILE A 753 -8.03 -14.52 28.03
CA ILE A 753 -7.33 -13.43 28.72
C ILE A 753 -8.35 -12.47 29.35
N ALA A 754 -9.38 -12.06 28.61
CA ALA A 754 -10.43 -11.20 29.15
C ALA A 754 -11.17 -11.83 30.35
N LEU A 755 -11.34 -13.15 30.37
CA LEU A 755 -11.88 -13.88 31.54
C LEU A 755 -10.97 -13.77 32.76
N LEU A 756 -9.65 -13.89 32.60
CA LEU A 756 -8.68 -13.77 33.70
C LEU A 756 -8.69 -12.37 34.34
N GLU A 757 -8.93 -11.33 33.55
CA GLU A 757 -9.01 -9.95 34.04
C GLU A 757 -10.27 -9.66 34.87
N LEU A 758 -11.27 -10.56 34.88
CA LEU A 758 -12.48 -10.39 35.69
C LEU A 758 -12.25 -10.55 37.20
N LYS A 759 -11.04 -10.95 37.64
CA LYS A 759 -10.72 -11.25 39.04
C LYS A 759 -10.92 -10.08 40.02
N HIS A 760 -10.86 -8.85 39.52
CA HIS A 760 -10.92 -7.63 40.36
C HIS A 760 -12.34 -7.05 40.48
N PHE A 761 -13.34 -7.65 39.83
CA PHE A 761 -14.71 -7.10 39.78
C PHE A 761 -15.67 -7.81 40.73
N ASN A 762 -16.81 -7.17 41.00
CA ASN A 762 -17.78 -7.64 42.00
C ASN A 762 -18.41 -8.99 41.60
N VAL A 763 -18.51 -9.89 42.59
CA VAL A 763 -19.02 -11.27 42.50
C VAL A 763 -20.35 -11.35 41.75
N ASP A 764 -21.32 -10.52 42.13
CA ASP A 764 -22.68 -10.57 41.56
C ASP A 764 -22.69 -10.24 40.07
N SER A 765 -21.74 -9.42 39.63
CA SER A 765 -21.67 -8.91 38.27
C SER A 765 -20.97 -9.88 37.30
N VAL A 766 -19.98 -10.64 37.77
CA VAL A 766 -19.16 -11.53 36.92
C VAL A 766 -19.56 -13.00 37.01
N THR A 767 -20.21 -13.44 38.09
CA THR A 767 -20.53 -14.86 38.31
C THR A 767 -21.31 -15.47 37.14
N ALA A 768 -22.32 -14.78 36.60
CA ALA A 768 -23.11 -15.31 35.48
C ALA A 768 -22.27 -15.56 34.22
N VAL A 769 -21.38 -14.61 33.88
CA VAL A 769 -20.48 -14.71 32.72
C VAL A 769 -19.49 -15.85 32.91
N LEU A 770 -18.88 -15.98 34.09
CA LEU A 770 -17.96 -17.07 34.41
C LEU A 770 -18.64 -18.44 34.30
N VAL A 771 -19.81 -18.61 34.94
CA VAL A 771 -20.58 -19.87 34.91
C VAL A 771 -20.95 -20.27 33.47
N SER A 772 -21.33 -19.31 32.62
CA SER A 772 -21.65 -19.60 31.22
C SER A 772 -20.46 -20.09 30.40
N ASN A 773 -19.23 -19.73 30.79
CA ASN A 773 -18.00 -20.12 30.10
C ASN A 773 -17.31 -21.36 30.71
N VAL A 774 -17.69 -21.79 31.92
CA VAL A 774 -17.23 -23.06 32.53
C VAL A 774 -17.59 -24.25 31.64
N VAL A 775 -18.78 -24.25 31.04
CA VAL A 775 -19.28 -25.32 30.15
C VAL A 775 -18.77 -25.23 28.71
N SER A 776 -17.73 -24.41 28.47
CA SER A 776 -17.15 -24.26 27.14
C SER A 776 -16.41 -25.52 26.72
N THR A 777 -16.65 -25.98 25.49
CA THR A 777 -15.92 -27.11 24.87
C THR A 777 -14.43 -26.83 24.65
N SER A 778 -13.98 -25.59 24.85
CA SER A 778 -12.58 -25.20 24.76
C SER A 778 -11.91 -25.28 26.13
N ARG A 779 -10.93 -26.17 26.27
CA ARG A 779 -10.19 -26.37 27.53
C ARG A 779 -9.62 -25.08 28.11
N VAL A 780 -8.98 -24.24 27.29
CA VAL A 780 -8.37 -22.96 27.73
C VAL A 780 -9.41 -22.00 28.33
N MET A 781 -10.60 -21.94 27.72
CA MET A 781 -11.69 -21.06 28.17
C MET A 781 -12.33 -21.59 29.45
N SER A 782 -12.64 -22.89 29.47
CA SER A 782 -13.24 -23.54 30.63
C SER A 782 -12.32 -23.47 31.84
N GLU A 783 -11.03 -23.76 31.67
CA GLU A 783 -10.02 -23.69 32.73
C GLU A 783 -9.87 -22.26 33.28
N ALA A 784 -9.78 -21.25 32.40
CA ALA A 784 -9.72 -19.84 32.82
C ALA A 784 -10.99 -19.41 33.60
N ALA A 785 -12.18 -19.77 33.09
CA ALA A 785 -13.44 -19.46 33.75
C ALA A 785 -13.57 -20.16 35.11
N CYS A 786 -13.20 -21.45 35.20
CA CYS A 786 -13.18 -22.23 36.43
C CYS A 786 -12.22 -21.64 37.46
N TYR A 787 -11.01 -21.27 37.04
CA TYR A 787 -9.99 -20.68 37.91
C TYR A 787 -10.48 -19.37 38.54
N ILE A 788 -11.02 -18.45 37.73
CA ILE A 788 -11.54 -17.18 38.24
C ILE A 788 -12.81 -17.38 39.06
N LEU A 789 -13.70 -18.29 38.66
CA LEU A 789 -14.89 -18.61 39.45
C LEU A 789 -14.54 -19.16 40.83
N ARG A 790 -13.47 -19.97 40.95
CA ARG A 790 -12.97 -20.46 42.23
C ARG A 790 -12.51 -19.32 43.14
N ILE A 791 -11.87 -18.29 42.58
CA ILE A 791 -11.36 -17.12 43.33
C ILE A 791 -12.51 -16.19 43.75
N VAL A 792 -13.37 -15.84 42.80
CA VAL A 792 -14.41 -14.80 42.99
C VAL A 792 -15.65 -15.37 43.68
N ASN A 793 -16.06 -16.61 43.37
CA ASN A 793 -17.24 -17.26 43.96
C ASN A 793 -17.00 -18.76 44.25
N PRO A 794 -16.20 -19.09 45.27
CA PRO A 794 -15.86 -20.49 45.58
C PRO A 794 -17.08 -21.37 45.81
N LYS A 795 -18.13 -20.84 46.46
CA LYS A 795 -19.38 -21.57 46.72
C LYS A 795 -20.04 -22.03 45.42
N ARG A 796 -20.08 -21.17 44.40
CA ARG A 796 -20.66 -21.51 43.10
C ARG A 796 -19.79 -22.52 42.34
N PHE A 797 -18.46 -22.40 42.43
CA PHE A 797 -17.51 -23.35 41.85
C PHE A 797 -17.74 -24.78 42.37
N PHE A 798 -17.76 -24.99 43.69
CA PHE A 798 -17.97 -26.33 44.27
C PHE A 798 -19.37 -26.89 43.98
N THR A 799 -20.38 -26.01 43.87
CA THR A 799 -21.73 -26.43 43.45
C THR A 799 -21.71 -26.97 42.02
N LEU A 800 -21.02 -26.31 41.10
CA LEU A 800 -20.88 -26.77 39.71
C LEU A 800 -20.05 -28.05 39.61
N LEU A 801 -18.96 -28.18 40.37
CA LEU A 801 -18.15 -29.38 40.40
C LEU A 801 -18.99 -30.62 40.76
N ARG A 802 -19.89 -30.47 41.73
CA ARG A 802 -20.84 -31.52 42.11
C ARG A 802 -21.81 -31.85 40.97
N VAL A 803 -22.41 -30.85 40.32
CA VAL A 803 -23.34 -31.06 39.19
C VAL A 803 -22.65 -31.75 38.02
N VAL A 804 -21.45 -31.30 37.64
CA VAL A 804 -20.63 -31.89 36.57
C VAL A 804 -20.27 -33.34 36.89
N SER A 805 -19.96 -33.63 38.17
CA SER A 805 -19.70 -34.99 38.65
C SER A 805 -20.94 -35.88 38.61
N GLU A 806 -22.11 -35.36 38.96
CA GLU A 806 -23.39 -36.08 38.90
C GLU A 806 -23.84 -36.34 37.44
N GLN A 807 -23.52 -35.43 36.51
CA GLN A 807 -23.84 -35.55 35.08
C GLN A 807 -22.84 -36.41 34.28
N ASN A 808 -21.78 -36.92 34.93
CA ASN A 808 -20.75 -37.76 34.31
C ASN A 808 -20.00 -37.07 33.14
N ASP A 809 -19.86 -35.75 33.18
CA ASP A 809 -19.10 -34.98 32.19
C ASP A 809 -17.60 -35.06 32.51
N VAL A 810 -16.96 -36.07 31.93
CA VAL A 810 -15.54 -36.40 32.17
C VAL A 810 -14.61 -35.23 31.82
N PHE A 811 -14.90 -34.49 30.75
CA PHE A 811 -14.04 -33.43 30.25
C PHE A 811 -13.96 -32.27 31.25
N HIS A 812 -15.10 -31.71 31.63
CA HIS A 812 -15.14 -30.57 32.55
C HIS A 812 -14.75 -30.99 33.97
N LYS A 813 -15.11 -32.22 34.40
CA LYS A 813 -14.70 -32.76 35.69
C LYS A 813 -13.18 -32.78 35.84
N THR A 814 -12.47 -33.31 34.83
CA THR A 814 -11.00 -33.38 34.84
C THR A 814 -10.35 -32.00 34.99
N ILE A 815 -10.90 -30.99 34.31
CA ILE A 815 -10.42 -29.60 34.41
C ILE A 815 -10.65 -29.07 35.82
N MET A 816 -11.87 -29.19 36.35
CA MET A 816 -12.22 -28.63 37.65
C MET A 816 -11.49 -29.31 38.82
N GLU A 817 -11.32 -30.63 38.79
CA GLU A 817 -10.57 -31.38 39.81
C GLU A 817 -9.08 -31.03 39.79
N SER A 818 -8.49 -30.82 38.61
CA SER A 818 -7.09 -30.38 38.52
C SER A 818 -6.86 -29.00 39.16
N LEU A 819 -7.87 -28.12 39.10
CA LEU A 819 -7.82 -26.79 39.72
C LEU A 819 -8.03 -26.81 41.23
N ASP A 820 -8.57 -27.89 41.79
CA ASP A 820 -8.66 -28.09 43.25
C ASP A 820 -7.26 -28.33 43.85
N LEU A 821 -6.38 -28.98 43.08
CA LEU A 821 -4.99 -29.30 43.45
C LEU A 821 -4.00 -28.17 43.11
N LEU A 822 -4.28 -27.34 42.11
CA LEU A 822 -3.37 -26.30 41.60
C LEU A 822 -3.60 -24.94 42.28
N SER A 823 -2.50 -24.25 42.60
CA SER A 823 -2.51 -23.06 43.47
C SER A 823 -2.22 -21.75 42.74
N ARG A 824 -1.54 -21.77 41.58
CA ARG A 824 -1.00 -20.55 40.95
C ARG A 824 -1.53 -20.31 39.52
N GLU A 825 -1.75 -19.04 39.17
CA GLU A 825 -2.14 -18.59 37.81
C GLU A 825 -1.13 -19.03 36.73
N GLN A 826 0.14 -19.23 37.12
CA GLN A 826 1.24 -19.69 36.26
C GLN A 826 1.07 -21.15 35.78
N GLU A 827 0.27 -21.95 36.48
CA GLU A 827 0.07 -23.37 36.17
C GLU A 827 -1.04 -23.62 35.15
N LEU A 828 -1.85 -22.58 34.85
CA LEU A 828 -2.90 -22.63 33.84
C LEU A 828 -2.29 -22.92 32.46
N LEU A 829 -3.05 -23.63 31.62
CA LEU A 829 -2.66 -23.95 30.25
C LEU A 829 -2.36 -22.67 29.46
N ILE A 830 -3.14 -21.62 29.64
CA ILE A 830 -2.93 -20.32 28.99
C ILE A 830 -1.57 -19.70 29.34
N SER A 831 -1.16 -19.77 30.60
CA SER A 831 0.12 -19.22 31.09
C SER A 831 1.31 -20.06 30.59
N LYS A 832 1.14 -21.38 30.50
CA LYS A 832 2.15 -22.29 29.92
C LYS A 832 2.34 -22.07 28.42
N LEU A 833 1.25 -21.94 27.66
CA LEU A 833 1.30 -21.64 26.23
C LEU A 833 1.91 -20.26 25.95
N HIS A 834 1.61 -19.26 26.78
CA HIS A 834 2.19 -17.93 26.65
C HIS A 834 3.71 -17.93 26.87
N ARG A 835 4.23 -18.77 27.78
CA ARG A 835 5.68 -18.94 27.97
C ARG A 835 6.37 -19.51 26.74
N LEU A 836 5.80 -20.55 26.14
CA LEU A 836 6.31 -21.11 24.87
C LEU A 836 6.27 -20.07 23.75
N HIS A 837 5.21 -19.26 23.67
CA HIS A 837 5.05 -18.21 22.66
C HIS A 837 6.09 -17.09 22.76
N ARG A 838 6.69 -16.86 23.94
CA ARG A 838 7.74 -15.84 24.14
C ARG A 838 9.12 -16.24 23.62
N LEU A 839 9.32 -17.50 23.26
CA LEU A 839 10.59 -17.93 22.67
C LEU A 839 10.63 -17.45 21.21
N ASP A 840 11.70 -16.74 20.83
CA ASP A 840 11.85 -16.20 19.47
C ASP A 840 11.52 -17.21 18.35
N PRO A 841 11.99 -18.48 18.41
CA PRO A 841 11.68 -19.49 17.37
C PRO A 841 10.21 -19.91 17.32
N LEU A 842 9.45 -19.72 18.40
CA LEU A 842 8.05 -20.13 18.53
C LEU A 842 7.07 -18.95 18.52
N SER A 843 7.58 -17.72 18.44
CA SER A 843 6.81 -16.47 18.52
C SER A 843 5.87 -16.24 17.33
N GLU A 844 6.17 -16.84 16.17
CA GLU A 844 5.30 -16.73 14.99
C GLU A 844 4.19 -17.79 14.96
N LEU A 845 4.28 -18.83 15.80
CA LEU A 845 3.34 -19.94 15.79
C LEU A 845 1.96 -19.55 16.34
N GLY A 846 0.93 -20.22 15.81
CA GLY A 846 -0.43 -20.12 16.32
C GLY A 846 -0.57 -20.85 17.66
N HIS A 847 -1.56 -20.44 18.47
CA HIS A 847 -1.83 -21.06 19.77
C HIS A 847 -2.18 -22.56 19.68
N GLU A 848 -2.76 -23.02 18.57
CA GLU A 848 -3.05 -24.44 18.34
C GLU A 848 -1.75 -25.24 18.09
N ASP A 849 -0.81 -24.68 17.34
CA ASP A 849 0.50 -25.30 17.08
C ASP A 849 1.34 -25.36 18.37
N LEU A 850 1.30 -24.30 19.18
CA LEU A 850 1.91 -24.30 20.51
C LEU A 850 1.27 -25.32 21.45
N GLN A 851 -0.06 -25.48 21.38
CA GLN A 851 -0.75 -26.48 22.18
C GLN A 851 -0.37 -27.90 21.74
N ARG A 852 -0.12 -28.11 20.45
CA ARG A 852 0.40 -29.38 19.92
C ARG A 852 1.80 -29.68 20.45
N ILE A 853 2.70 -28.69 20.44
CA ILE A 853 4.02 -28.82 21.06
C ILE A 853 3.87 -29.18 22.55
N PHE A 854 3.04 -28.42 23.28
CA PHE A 854 2.86 -28.62 24.71
C PHE A 854 2.32 -30.02 25.04
N LEU A 855 1.28 -30.49 24.36
CA LEU A 855 0.68 -31.82 24.58
C LEU A 855 1.61 -32.96 24.16
N GLY A 856 2.45 -32.74 23.15
CA GLY A 856 3.49 -33.68 22.70
C GLY A 856 4.80 -33.53 23.45
N SER A 857 4.83 -32.80 24.56
CA SER A 857 6.04 -32.53 25.33
C SER A 857 5.93 -32.99 26.78
N THR A 858 7.06 -33.42 27.33
CA THR A 858 7.21 -33.71 28.75
C THR A 858 7.89 -32.53 29.44
N TYR A 859 7.26 -32.01 30.50
CA TYR A 859 7.73 -30.85 31.24
C TYR A 859 8.67 -31.24 32.38
N PHE A 860 9.75 -30.50 32.53
CA PHE A 860 10.70 -30.63 33.62
C PHE A 860 10.96 -29.28 34.29
N ASN A 861 11.04 -29.30 35.62
CA ASN A 861 11.47 -28.19 36.45
C ASN A 861 12.53 -28.72 37.42
N ILE A 862 13.76 -28.21 37.29
CA ILE A 862 14.90 -28.67 38.09
C ILE A 862 15.47 -27.49 38.88
N GLU A 863 15.53 -27.63 40.21
CA GLU A 863 16.18 -26.67 41.10
C GLU A 863 17.72 -26.77 41.01
N ASN A 864 18.41 -25.67 41.32
CA ASN A 864 19.88 -25.59 41.27
C ASN A 864 20.57 -26.79 41.96
N GLY A 865 21.46 -27.47 41.24
CA GLY A 865 22.20 -28.65 41.72
C GLY A 865 21.46 -29.99 41.60
N GLY A 866 20.24 -30.01 41.05
CA GLY A 866 19.50 -31.24 40.76
C GLY A 866 20.06 -32.02 39.56
N ILE A 867 20.21 -33.34 39.70
CA ILE A 867 20.66 -34.24 38.64
C ILE A 867 19.46 -35.03 38.11
N THR A 868 19.16 -34.92 36.81
CA THR A 868 18.10 -35.69 36.14
C THR A 868 18.67 -36.51 34.98
N ASP A 869 18.42 -37.82 34.96
CA ASP A 869 18.88 -38.70 33.87
C ASP A 869 17.86 -38.69 32.72
N LEU A 870 18.22 -38.02 31.61
CA LEU A 870 17.34 -37.86 30.45
C LEU A 870 17.28 -39.12 29.57
N ARG A 871 18.18 -40.10 29.76
CA ARG A 871 18.23 -41.34 28.94
C ARG A 871 16.94 -42.17 29.01
N LYS A 872 16.18 -42.04 30.10
CA LYS A 872 14.87 -42.71 30.27
C LYS A 872 13.79 -42.17 29.34
N PHE A 873 13.99 -40.97 28.81
CA PHE A 873 13.03 -40.26 27.96
C PHE A 873 13.48 -40.17 26.50
N THR A 874 14.78 -40.36 26.21
CA THR A 874 15.35 -40.34 24.85
C THR A 874 15.22 -41.68 24.12
N GLY A 875 15.55 -42.82 24.75
CA GLY A 875 15.31 -44.16 24.16
C GLY A 875 15.76 -44.32 22.69
N GLU A 876 14.99 -45.02 21.85
CA GLU A 876 15.17 -45.09 20.38
C GLU A 876 14.40 -43.97 19.63
N LYS A 877 13.97 -42.92 20.32
CA LYS A 877 13.07 -41.90 19.75
C LYS A 877 13.82 -40.62 19.41
N ASP A 878 13.48 -40.06 18.24
CA ASP A 878 13.98 -38.75 17.86
C ASP A 878 13.32 -37.64 18.70
N VAL A 879 14.08 -37.04 19.63
CA VAL A 879 13.58 -36.01 20.55
C VAL A 879 14.39 -34.72 20.52
N THR A 880 13.71 -33.60 20.78
CA THR A 880 14.26 -32.24 20.84
C THR A 880 13.96 -31.63 22.20
N LEU A 881 14.91 -30.85 22.71
CA LEU A 881 14.83 -30.17 24.00
C LEU A 881 14.57 -28.68 23.79
N ILE A 882 13.59 -28.12 24.51
CA ILE A 882 13.19 -26.71 24.45
C ILE A 882 13.42 -26.10 25.83
N VAL A 883 14.42 -25.21 25.97
CA VAL A 883 14.73 -24.56 27.26
C VAL A 883 13.97 -23.25 27.38
N THR A 884 12.98 -23.20 28.28
CA THR A 884 12.17 -22.01 28.51
C THR A 884 12.77 -21.04 29.51
N GLN A 885 13.53 -21.54 30.49
CA GLN A 885 14.14 -20.73 31.55
C GLN A 885 15.37 -21.46 32.11
N GLY A 886 16.39 -20.70 32.56
CA GLY A 886 17.64 -21.25 33.10
C GLY A 886 18.65 -21.67 32.04
N SER A 887 19.59 -22.55 32.41
CA SER A 887 20.57 -23.11 31.48
C SER A 887 20.96 -24.54 31.84
N LEU A 888 21.14 -25.37 30.81
CA LEU A 888 21.50 -26.77 30.94
C LEU A 888 22.92 -26.97 30.40
N VAL A 889 23.78 -27.60 31.20
CA VAL A 889 25.17 -27.87 30.81
C VAL A 889 25.37 -29.37 30.61
N PHE A 890 25.56 -29.78 29.37
CA PHE A 890 25.96 -31.14 29.00
C PHE A 890 27.50 -31.21 28.84
N SER A 891 28.05 -32.41 28.68
CA SER A 891 29.48 -32.64 28.49
C SER A 891 29.98 -31.93 27.22
N GLY A 892 30.46 -30.68 27.37
CA GLY A 892 30.96 -29.83 26.28
C GLY A 892 29.94 -28.88 25.63
N HIS A 893 28.67 -28.86 26.08
CA HIS A 893 27.62 -28.02 25.48
C HIS A 893 26.82 -27.25 26.54
N HIS A 894 26.65 -25.95 26.34
CA HIS A 894 25.83 -25.07 27.19
C HIS A 894 24.59 -24.65 26.40
N ILE A 895 23.40 -24.92 26.94
CA ILE A 895 22.11 -24.59 26.33
C ILE A 895 21.41 -23.55 27.21
N ALA A 896 21.16 -22.38 26.65
CA ALA A 896 20.54 -21.27 27.36
C ALA A 896 19.02 -21.19 27.12
N ALA A 897 18.32 -20.46 28.00
CA ALA A 897 16.91 -20.12 27.80
C ALA A 897 16.68 -19.45 26.44
N GLY A 898 15.68 -19.93 25.69
CA GLY A 898 15.42 -19.48 24.32
C GLY A 898 15.85 -20.47 23.23
N GLU A 899 16.73 -21.43 23.56
CA GLU A 899 17.31 -22.35 22.58
C GLU A 899 16.50 -23.66 22.44
N ILE A 900 16.44 -24.17 21.21
CA ILE A 900 15.83 -25.45 20.81
C ILE A 900 16.94 -26.36 20.27
N TRP A 901 17.12 -27.54 20.88
CA TRP A 901 18.25 -28.43 20.62
C TRP A 901 17.82 -29.86 20.25
N ASP A 902 18.17 -30.35 19.05
CA ASP A 902 17.86 -31.72 18.59
C ASP A 902 18.88 -32.70 19.19
N ILE A 903 18.41 -33.69 19.93
CA ILE A 903 19.27 -34.62 20.69
C ILE A 903 19.90 -35.67 19.77
N THR A 904 19.22 -35.99 18.66
CA THR A 904 19.52 -37.15 17.81
C THR A 904 20.82 -37.04 17.02
N GLU A 905 21.17 -35.85 16.54
CA GLU A 905 22.42 -35.65 15.81
C GLU A 905 23.65 -35.78 16.72
N HIS A 906 23.50 -35.58 18.04
CA HIS A 906 24.60 -35.51 18.99
C HIS A 906 24.74 -36.74 19.92
N GLU A 907 23.76 -37.65 20.00
CA GLU A 907 23.99 -38.98 20.59
C GLU A 907 25.06 -39.76 19.79
N ASN A 908 25.15 -39.52 18.48
CA ASN A 908 26.23 -40.05 17.62
C ASN A 908 27.62 -39.49 17.98
N ASP A 909 27.69 -38.35 18.69
CA ASP A 909 28.94 -37.71 19.15
C ASP A 909 29.39 -38.21 20.55
N GLY A 910 28.63 -39.10 21.21
CA GLY A 910 29.01 -39.71 22.49
C GLY A 910 28.73 -38.88 23.75
N ILE A 911 27.83 -37.90 23.68
CA ILE A 911 27.48 -37.01 24.82
C ILE A 911 26.68 -37.77 25.89
N VAL A 912 27.03 -37.57 27.17
CA VAL A 912 26.27 -38.13 28.30
C VAL A 912 25.04 -37.27 28.58
N MET A 913 23.85 -37.86 28.41
CA MET A 913 22.53 -37.20 28.55
C MET A 913 22.10 -36.97 30.02
N ILE A 914 23.00 -36.39 30.81
CA ILE A 914 22.79 -35.97 32.19
C ILE A 914 23.21 -34.50 32.28
N PRO A 915 22.29 -33.53 32.21
CA PRO A 915 22.64 -32.12 32.32
C PRO A 915 23.03 -31.77 33.76
N ASN A 916 24.06 -30.93 33.89
CA ASN A 916 24.37 -30.22 35.12
C ASN A 916 23.63 -28.87 35.09
N VAL A 917 22.81 -28.63 36.11
CA VAL A 917 21.91 -27.47 36.17
C VAL A 917 22.50 -26.42 37.10
N SER A 918 22.96 -25.29 36.54
CA SER A 918 23.63 -24.22 37.30
C SER A 918 22.66 -23.25 37.97
N ASP A 919 21.43 -23.15 37.45
CA ASP A 919 20.35 -22.24 37.88
C ASP A 919 19.01 -22.96 37.73
N ASP A 920 17.98 -22.54 38.48
CA ASP A 920 16.63 -23.11 38.36
C ASP A 920 16.17 -23.10 36.88
N SER A 921 15.97 -24.29 36.33
CA SER A 921 15.79 -24.48 34.88
C SER A 921 14.46 -25.17 34.57
N GLU A 922 13.70 -24.55 33.66
CA GLU A 922 12.45 -25.07 33.12
C GLU A 922 12.65 -25.44 31.64
N PHE A 923 12.36 -26.69 31.28
CA PHE A 923 12.47 -27.16 29.89
C PHE A 923 11.43 -28.22 29.53
N TYR A 924 11.26 -28.41 28.22
CA TYR A 924 10.33 -29.37 27.63
C TYR A 924 11.09 -30.32 26.70
N ILE A 925 10.78 -31.62 26.75
CA ILE A 925 11.25 -32.62 25.77
C ILE A 925 10.09 -33.01 24.87
N THR A 926 10.23 -32.83 23.57
CA THR A 926 9.20 -33.15 22.56
C THR A 926 9.80 -33.98 21.43
N ASP A 927 8.98 -34.74 20.71
CA ASP A 927 9.47 -35.51 19.56
C ASP A 927 9.94 -34.56 18.43
N SER A 928 11.12 -34.79 17.85
CA SER A 928 11.75 -33.88 16.87
C SER A 928 10.91 -33.67 15.61
N TYR A 929 10.05 -34.63 15.25
CA TYR A 929 9.15 -34.48 14.09
C TYR A 929 8.11 -33.38 14.28
N ILE A 930 7.67 -33.09 15.51
CA ILE A 930 6.64 -32.07 15.78
C ILE A 930 7.19 -30.68 15.40
N LEU A 931 8.46 -30.42 15.70
CA LEU A 931 9.11 -29.16 15.38
C LEU A 931 9.54 -29.07 13.90
N LYS A 932 9.98 -30.19 13.31
CA LYS A 932 10.29 -30.29 11.86
C LYS A 932 9.04 -30.03 11.00
N ASP A 933 7.88 -30.59 11.38
CA ASP A 933 6.59 -30.33 10.74
C ASP A 933 6.21 -28.84 10.74
N LEU A 934 6.56 -28.12 11.81
CA LEU A 934 6.26 -26.71 11.98
C LEU A 934 7.32 -25.78 11.34
N SER A 935 8.31 -26.35 10.63
CA SER A 935 9.37 -25.60 9.95
C SER A 935 10.21 -24.71 10.88
N ILE A 936 10.37 -25.12 12.13
CA ILE A 936 11.16 -24.39 13.13
C ILE A 936 12.63 -24.74 12.92
N GLU A 937 13.48 -23.73 12.68
CA GLU A 937 14.92 -23.93 12.57
C GLU A 937 15.50 -24.37 13.92
N MET A 938 16.10 -25.55 13.93
CA MET A 938 16.83 -26.09 15.08
C MET A 938 18.26 -25.54 15.03
N GLN A 939 18.78 -25.02 16.14
CA GLN A 939 20.15 -24.51 16.15
C GLN A 939 21.15 -25.66 16.17
N THR A 940 21.78 -25.92 15.02
CA THR A 940 22.96 -26.78 14.91
C THR A 940 24.20 -25.93 15.14
N ARG A 941 24.71 -25.85 16.38
CA ARG A 941 26.07 -25.31 16.59
C ARG A 941 27.07 -26.44 16.31
N PRO A 942 28.09 -26.24 15.44
CA PRO A 942 29.16 -27.22 15.31
C PRO A 942 29.89 -27.34 16.66
N SER A 943 30.23 -28.57 17.03
CA SER A 943 31.01 -28.88 18.23
C SER A 943 32.24 -27.98 18.28
N VAL A 944 32.35 -27.18 19.34
CA VAL A 944 33.59 -26.47 19.63
C VAL A 944 34.58 -27.57 20.06
N THR A 945 35.43 -27.98 19.13
CA THR A 945 36.64 -28.74 19.46
C THR A 945 37.40 -27.95 20.52
N ALA A 946 37.51 -28.52 21.72
CA ALA A 946 38.35 -28.03 22.81
C ALA A 946 39.82 -27.92 22.38
#